data_AF-A0A6B1AKJ9-F1
#
_entry.id   AF-A0A6B1AKJ9-F1
#
_cell.length_a   1.000
_cell.length_b   1.000
_cell.length_c   1.000
_cell.angle_alpha   90.00
_cell.angle_beta   90.00
_cell.angle_gamma   90.00
#
_symmetry.space_group_name_H-M   'P 1'
#
loop_
_entity.id
_entity.type
_entity.pdbx_description
1 polymer ?
#
loop_
_entity_poly.entity_id
_entity_poly.type
_entity_poly.pdbx_seq_one_letter_code
_entity_poly.pdbx_strand_id
1 'polypeptide(L)'
;MPSVSPTHSSGSWRRTASITCGRSSGTTRTSSSSTPASSTTRSPTTGDCSPGWGTTNTHTRETPPASGAPQCIRRGVSAGCIITHGGTGSCPGGRCGRCLPSRGWSRSGCRADPGVGPASTRSEERRSTPRYSCVREGNGRSRIRSSPDWVNSSPRRRSSWRADSRTPTGRWSDLAARRICRAAWAMVPGSGRTTMARCSIRASGGSGSSTRNRCSTEPICRSATGPRSLTPGLDYTGPPKRMVESRPSRRDSPGGLLMRTTPADRGLIELPLLTPHLGFRSIGDGRVLLVSEAFNTLLRGQIHCELMPLLDGGRTAEEIVAALDPAHSASAVQTAIAALASRGYLVSGDHGLDPGRAAYWSSLGASPRWAEQRLGEAAVAVAGDADPLARQLEGVGIRPATVDPSLSVIVCTDYLDERHDTINRRHLESGKPWILVRPNGIRPLFGPVFRPADGGPCWACLAYRLRAHEEVHSFLRNLGGEAAAVRPRALEPAVLEAVCGLAAAEIARWLVLDDLAPIHERAISLDVVSLESGSHPAMRRPQCLACGDEALYRADRPAAPVRLRSSPKPVHNSGGQRAVPPGATLARYRHLVSPITGVVTWLTRTTDEADPWLHVYWAGNNVALRSRRLSSLRRSLRSKSAGKGSTPRQSEASALCEAVERYSGAFHGDEIRSRHRLLDFEKAGESEAIHPNDVQLFSDRQLSDAERINARGHPYNFVPLRLDPEAEIDWSPVWSLTQGRHRYLPTSILYGVAEEGGDGPAFKADSNGCAAGNTLEEAILQGFLELVERDAFAIWWYNRLRLPEVDLSSFDDEYLASAPEYYGRHEREMWVLDATCDFGIPVFVAISRRIGERSEDILYGAGAHMDPQIAALRAVCELNQCLQWVQGPARRGGGHAVDDAMSRWWWENGRLADHRWLAPAPGTTPRGKEDYLVLDTMDTRDDVDHCRALVEARGLEFLVLDQTRPDIGMPVVRVIVPGMRHFWERFAPGRLFDVPVSMGLREHPLSEDQLNPVPVIA
;
A
#
# COMPACT_ATOMS: atom_id res chain seq x y z
N MET A 1 12.19 -39.02 54.61
CA MET A 1 13.19 -38.76 55.69
C MET A 1 13.35 -40.04 56.50
N PRO A 2 14.45 -40.26 57.25
CA PRO A 2 15.62 -39.37 57.49
C PRO A 2 16.94 -39.96 56.88
N SER A 3 17.84 -39.18 56.28
CA SER A 3 18.94 -38.34 56.82
C SER A 3 20.26 -39.07 57.16
N VAL A 4 21.42 -38.51 56.75
CA VAL A 4 22.72 -38.36 57.48
C VAL A 4 23.89 -38.11 56.49
N SER A 5 24.95 -37.43 56.94
CA SER A 5 26.21 -37.07 56.23
C SER A 5 27.39 -37.24 57.23
N PRO A 6 28.66 -36.76 57.05
CA PRO A 6 29.45 -36.36 55.86
C PRO A 6 30.93 -36.94 55.84
N THR A 7 31.73 -36.60 54.82
CA THR A 7 33.23 -36.40 54.76
C THR A 7 34.21 -37.09 55.76
N HIS A 8 35.43 -37.58 55.43
CA HIS A 8 36.48 -37.04 54.53
C HIS A 8 37.79 -37.89 54.45
N SER A 9 38.83 -37.34 53.76
CA SER A 9 40.29 -37.67 53.79
C SER A 9 40.81 -38.83 52.90
N SER A 10 42.03 -38.84 52.30
CA SER A 10 43.19 -37.88 52.23
C SER A 10 44.04 -38.19 50.94
N GLY A 11 45.08 -37.44 50.50
CA GLY A 11 45.63 -36.13 50.88
C GLY A 11 47.18 -36.00 50.79
N SER A 12 47.77 -35.66 49.64
CA SER A 12 49.25 -35.53 49.44
C SER A 12 49.64 -34.61 48.25
N TRP A 13 50.67 -33.72 48.26
CA TRP A 13 51.44 -33.04 49.32
C TRP A 13 52.16 -31.76 48.77
N ARG A 14 51.82 -30.55 49.28
CA ARG A 14 52.56 -29.22 49.37
C ARG A 14 53.42 -28.70 48.17
N ARG A 15 53.82 -27.43 48.00
CA ARG A 15 54.14 -26.21 48.82
C ARG A 15 53.95 -24.95 47.90
N THR A 16 54.23 -23.66 48.19
CA THR A 16 53.98 -22.62 49.25
C THR A 16 54.62 -21.30 48.74
N ALA A 17 54.18 -20.04 48.93
CA ALA A 17 52.95 -19.36 49.43
C ALA A 17 53.18 -17.80 49.33
N SER A 18 52.36 -16.96 50.03
CA SER A 18 52.68 -15.58 50.53
C SER A 18 52.57 -14.35 49.55
N ILE A 19 52.17 -13.11 49.95
CA ILE A 19 51.66 -12.56 51.25
C ILE A 19 50.89 -11.18 51.16
N THR A 20 49.89 -10.98 52.04
CA THR A 20 49.24 -9.74 52.60
C THR A 20 48.60 -8.57 51.79
N CYS A 21 47.65 -7.91 52.48
CA CYS A 21 46.87 -6.72 52.13
C CYS A 21 47.55 -5.35 52.44
N GLY A 22 46.93 -4.23 52.01
CA GLY A 22 47.20 -2.89 52.55
C GLY A 22 46.12 -1.83 52.19
N ARG A 23 45.69 -1.02 53.17
CA ARG A 23 44.88 0.21 53.01
C ARG A 23 45.68 1.38 53.62
N SER A 24 45.65 2.59 53.04
CA SER A 24 45.47 3.87 53.79
C SER A 24 45.48 5.15 52.93
N SER A 25 44.89 6.19 53.53
CA SER A 25 44.67 7.61 53.15
C SER A 25 45.84 8.49 52.69
N GLY A 26 45.52 9.63 52.05
CA GLY A 26 46.41 10.80 51.80
C GLY A 26 45.96 11.65 50.58
N THR A 27 44.89 12.46 50.59
CA THR A 27 44.62 13.75 51.30
C THR A 27 45.30 15.00 50.69
N THR A 28 44.47 16.01 50.36
CA THR A 28 44.77 17.47 50.14
C THR A 28 45.53 18.01 48.89
N ARG A 29 44.84 18.91 48.16
CA ARG A 29 45.17 20.33 47.77
C ARG A 29 46.45 20.63 46.92
N THR A 30 46.55 21.68 46.09
CA THR A 30 45.78 22.96 45.97
C THR A 30 45.85 23.57 44.53
N SER A 31 44.79 24.29 44.11
CA SER A 31 44.70 25.64 43.46
C SER A 31 45.90 26.28 42.69
N SER A 32 45.72 27.18 41.68
CA SER A 32 44.54 27.71 40.94
C SER A 32 44.91 28.73 39.83
N SER A 33 44.03 28.91 38.82
CA SER A 33 43.64 30.16 38.11
C SER A 33 44.69 31.17 37.56
N SER A 34 44.54 31.62 36.28
CA SER A 34 44.07 32.99 35.89
C SER A 34 44.43 33.45 34.45
N THR A 35 43.50 34.16 33.81
CA THR A 35 43.49 34.92 32.52
C THR A 35 44.16 36.33 32.67
N PRO A 36 44.08 37.37 31.77
CA PRO A 36 43.65 37.50 30.34
C PRO A 36 44.45 38.51 29.41
N ALA A 37 43.98 38.67 28.14
CA ALA A 37 43.80 39.93 27.36
C ALA A 37 44.93 40.70 26.59
N SER A 38 44.49 41.36 25.50
CA SER A 38 45.08 42.53 24.75
C SER A 38 46.35 42.34 23.88
N SER A 39 46.67 43.15 22.83
CA SER A 39 45.86 43.93 21.86
C SER A 39 46.69 44.48 20.67
N THR A 40 46.02 44.81 19.54
CA THR A 40 46.33 45.91 18.55
C THR A 40 47.59 45.95 17.63
N THR A 41 47.30 46.18 16.34
CA THR A 41 47.92 47.12 15.34
C THR A 41 49.14 46.82 14.42
N ARG A 42 48.92 47.23 13.14
CA ARG A 42 49.80 47.89 12.12
C ARG A 42 50.59 47.10 11.05
N SER A 43 50.32 47.48 9.80
CA SER A 43 51.11 47.33 8.55
C SER A 43 52.19 48.44 8.42
N PRO A 44 53.14 48.43 7.44
CA PRO A 44 52.84 48.93 6.07
C PRO A 44 53.75 48.45 4.87
N THR A 45 53.50 48.99 3.66
CA THR A 45 54.42 49.23 2.49
C THR A 45 55.09 48.06 1.72
N THR A 46 55.26 48.05 0.38
CA THR A 46 54.62 48.76 -0.79
C THR A 46 55.06 48.17 -2.15
N GLY A 47 54.21 48.27 -3.19
CA GLY A 47 54.59 48.40 -4.61
C GLY A 47 54.54 47.13 -5.51
N ASP A 48 54.21 47.20 -6.80
CA ASP A 48 53.51 48.28 -7.56
C ASP A 48 52.98 47.79 -8.94
N CYS A 49 52.29 48.68 -9.68
CA CYS A 49 51.94 48.67 -11.12
C CYS A 49 50.79 47.79 -11.65
N SER A 50 49.65 48.47 -11.88
CA SER A 50 48.70 48.29 -13.02
C SER A 50 48.89 49.50 -13.99
N PRO A 51 48.05 49.86 -15.00
CA PRO A 51 46.75 49.33 -15.45
C PRO A 51 46.53 49.27 -16.99
N GLY A 52 45.29 48.94 -17.44
CA GLY A 52 44.82 49.13 -18.82
C GLY A 52 43.29 49.04 -18.94
N TRP A 53 42.66 49.90 -19.74
CA TRP A 53 41.19 49.99 -19.95
C TRP A 53 40.77 49.45 -21.33
N GLY A 54 39.49 49.10 -21.52
CA GLY A 54 38.96 48.73 -22.84
C GLY A 54 37.45 48.42 -22.90
N THR A 55 36.60 49.44 -23.00
CA THR A 55 35.16 49.31 -23.29
C THR A 55 34.84 49.62 -24.75
N THR A 56 34.07 48.78 -25.43
CA THR A 56 33.31 49.15 -26.64
C THR A 56 32.06 48.28 -26.82
N ASN A 57 31.18 48.63 -27.77
CA ASN A 57 29.75 48.31 -27.74
C ASN A 57 29.21 47.95 -29.15
N THR A 58 27.92 47.63 -29.22
CA THR A 58 26.98 47.76 -30.39
C THR A 58 27.10 46.87 -31.64
N HIS A 59 25.96 46.22 -31.95
CA HIS A 59 25.37 45.95 -33.28
C HIS A 59 26.09 44.94 -34.24
N THR A 60 25.41 44.25 -35.19
CA THR A 60 24.01 44.33 -35.68
C THR A 60 23.44 42.94 -36.11
N ARG A 61 22.17 42.93 -36.59
CA ARG A 61 21.42 41.85 -37.28
C ARG A 61 22.27 41.13 -38.37
N GLU A 62 22.02 39.86 -38.73
CA GLU A 62 21.00 39.46 -39.73
C GLU A 62 20.74 37.92 -39.82
N THR A 63 19.76 37.52 -40.64
CA THR A 63 19.27 36.14 -40.89
C THR A 63 18.87 35.97 -42.36
N PRO A 64 18.54 34.75 -42.84
CA PRO A 64 19.36 33.55 -43.03
C PRO A 64 19.80 33.44 -44.53
N PRO A 65 20.31 32.29 -45.03
CA PRO A 65 19.39 31.36 -45.72
C PRO A 65 19.78 29.87 -45.55
N ALA A 66 19.21 28.98 -46.38
CA ALA A 66 19.26 27.52 -46.24
C ALA A 66 19.89 26.77 -47.43
N SER A 67 20.04 25.45 -47.27
CA SER A 67 20.26 24.41 -48.30
C SER A 67 21.68 24.21 -48.87
N GLY A 68 21.93 22.97 -49.35
CA GLY A 68 23.06 22.64 -50.25
C GLY A 68 24.29 22.00 -49.61
N ALA A 69 24.35 20.65 -49.60
CA ALA A 69 25.62 19.91 -49.52
C ALA A 69 26.21 19.74 -50.95
N PRO A 70 27.51 19.39 -51.16
CA PRO A 70 27.92 17.99 -51.00
C PRO A 70 29.41 17.68 -50.70
N GLN A 71 29.70 16.41 -50.38
CA GLN A 71 30.98 15.66 -50.61
C GLN A 71 32.26 16.05 -49.81
N CYS A 72 33.20 15.14 -49.48
CA CYS A 72 33.18 13.65 -49.32
C CYS A 72 34.50 13.13 -48.67
N ILE A 73 34.64 11.80 -48.54
CA ILE A 73 35.86 11.00 -48.27
C ILE A 73 36.39 11.09 -46.81
N ARG A 74 36.67 10.02 -46.04
CA ARG A 74 36.55 8.52 -46.02
C ARG A 74 36.76 8.13 -44.52
N ARG A 75 36.54 6.94 -43.92
CA ARG A 75 36.07 5.54 -44.19
C ARG A 75 35.71 4.97 -42.77
N GLY A 76 35.05 3.84 -42.50
CA GLY A 76 34.28 2.81 -43.21
C GLY A 76 33.70 1.87 -42.12
N VAL A 77 32.42 1.45 -42.06
CA VAL A 77 31.62 0.63 -43.01
C VAL A 77 31.99 -0.87 -42.95
N SER A 78 31.08 -1.84 -42.71
CA SER A 78 29.67 -1.82 -42.24
C SER A 78 29.13 -3.25 -41.93
N ALA A 79 27.87 -3.35 -41.48
CA ALA A 79 26.98 -4.52 -41.62
C ALA A 79 26.64 -4.82 -43.12
N GLY A 80 25.89 -5.84 -43.55
CA GLY A 80 25.21 -6.99 -42.89
C GLY A 80 24.04 -7.55 -43.74
N CYS A 81 23.33 -8.56 -43.23
CA CYS A 81 21.93 -8.97 -43.55
C CYS A 81 21.45 -9.44 -44.96
N ILE A 82 20.91 -10.69 -44.99
CA ILE A 82 19.53 -11.07 -45.43
C ILE A 82 19.20 -11.38 -46.94
N ILE A 83 18.70 -12.61 -47.19
CA ILE A 83 17.82 -13.10 -48.32
C ILE A 83 18.50 -13.19 -49.73
N THR A 84 18.26 -14.16 -50.65
CA THR A 84 17.15 -15.12 -50.96
C THR A 84 17.64 -16.49 -51.50
N HIS A 85 16.74 -17.50 -51.51
CA HIS A 85 16.62 -18.69 -52.40
C HIS A 85 17.80 -19.27 -53.23
N GLY A 86 17.93 -20.61 -53.15
CA GLY A 86 17.88 -21.49 -54.33
C GLY A 86 19.07 -22.43 -54.57
N GLY A 87 18.80 -23.60 -55.19
CA GLY A 87 19.83 -24.42 -55.85
C GLY A 87 20.24 -25.74 -55.17
N THR A 88 19.64 -26.83 -55.63
CA THR A 88 20.10 -28.23 -55.49
C THR A 88 21.53 -28.45 -55.99
N GLY A 89 22.35 -29.31 -55.35
CA GLY A 89 23.70 -29.64 -55.87
C GLY A 89 24.49 -30.76 -55.17
N SER A 90 24.10 -32.03 -55.37
CA SER A 90 24.94 -33.25 -55.37
C SER A 90 26.33 -33.31 -54.68
N CYS A 91 26.49 -34.24 -53.74
CA CYS A 91 27.78 -34.92 -53.45
C CYS A 91 28.32 -35.67 -54.69
N PRO A 92 29.62 -36.02 -54.78
CA PRO A 92 30.07 -37.30 -54.22
C PRO A 92 31.56 -37.40 -53.77
N GLY A 93 31.88 -38.44 -52.98
CA GLY A 93 33.23 -39.06 -52.99
C GLY A 93 33.89 -39.33 -51.63
N GLY A 94 34.63 -40.45 -51.54
CA GLY A 94 35.50 -40.81 -50.39
C GLY A 94 34.96 -41.92 -49.48
N ARG A 95 35.73 -42.99 -49.27
CA ARG A 95 35.39 -44.13 -48.36
C ARG A 95 36.63 -44.64 -47.61
N CYS A 96 36.34 -45.40 -46.54
CA CYS A 96 37.17 -46.35 -45.76
C CYS A 96 37.56 -45.87 -44.35
N GLY A 97 37.62 -46.73 -43.32
CA GLY A 97 37.48 -48.21 -43.28
C GLY A 97 36.37 -48.75 -42.35
N ARG A 98 36.38 -50.06 -42.09
CA ARG A 98 35.39 -50.81 -41.24
C ARG A 98 36.10 -51.55 -40.11
N CYS A 99 35.36 -51.87 -39.03
CA CYS A 99 35.25 -53.24 -38.49
C CYS A 99 33.98 -53.44 -37.63
N LEU A 100 33.65 -54.70 -37.32
CA LEU A 100 32.37 -55.26 -36.80
C LEU A 100 32.69 -56.60 -36.03
N PRO A 101 31.74 -57.51 -35.69
CA PRO A 101 30.60 -57.39 -34.75
C PRO A 101 30.42 -58.63 -33.80
N SER A 102 29.47 -58.59 -32.87
CA SER A 102 28.81 -59.81 -32.28
C SER A 102 27.55 -59.44 -31.45
N ARG A 103 26.70 -60.38 -30.99
CA ARG A 103 25.79 -61.35 -31.67
C ARG A 103 24.95 -62.10 -30.60
N GLY A 104 23.65 -62.39 -30.84
CA GLY A 104 22.77 -63.23 -29.97
C GLY A 104 21.46 -62.52 -29.58
N TRP A 105 20.25 -62.94 -30.02
CA TRP A 105 19.38 -64.07 -29.57
C TRP A 105 18.52 -63.71 -28.33
N SER A 106 17.24 -64.11 -28.21
CA SER A 106 16.43 -65.13 -28.92
C SER A 106 14.96 -64.72 -29.25
N ARG A 107 14.17 -65.63 -29.85
CA ARG A 107 12.68 -65.55 -30.06
C ARG A 107 11.95 -66.26 -28.88
N SER A 108 10.63 -66.54 -28.78
CA SER A 108 9.44 -66.70 -29.66
C SER A 108 8.16 -66.86 -28.77
N GLY A 109 6.88 -66.89 -29.20
CA GLY A 109 6.18 -66.73 -30.50
C GLY A 109 4.82 -67.49 -30.58
N CYS A 110 3.96 -67.18 -31.57
CA CYS A 110 2.76 -67.94 -32.06
C CYS A 110 1.44 -67.94 -31.21
N ARG A 111 0.25 -67.56 -31.75
CA ARG A 111 -0.81 -68.27 -32.55
C ARG A 111 -1.93 -68.94 -31.68
N ALA A 112 -3.17 -69.23 -32.12
CA ALA A 112 -4.13 -68.59 -33.07
C ALA A 112 -5.46 -69.42 -33.15
N ASP A 113 -6.65 -68.78 -33.03
CA ASP A 113 -7.99 -69.14 -33.61
C ASP A 113 -8.59 -70.58 -33.37
N PRO A 114 -9.78 -70.99 -33.89
CA PRO A 114 -11.00 -70.25 -34.35
C PRO A 114 -12.37 -70.86 -33.90
N GLY A 115 -13.49 -70.21 -34.30
CA GLY A 115 -14.79 -70.87 -34.60
C GLY A 115 -15.90 -70.79 -33.52
N VAL A 116 -17.21 -70.96 -33.82
CA VAL A 116 -17.95 -71.20 -35.09
C VAL A 116 -19.33 -70.48 -35.02
N GLY A 117 -19.94 -70.11 -36.16
CA GLY A 117 -21.30 -69.52 -36.26
C GLY A 117 -22.44 -70.57 -36.39
N PRO A 118 -23.51 -70.38 -37.20
CA PRO A 118 -23.69 -69.35 -38.26
C PRO A 118 -25.10 -68.69 -38.38
N ALA A 119 -25.24 -67.86 -39.44
CA ALA A 119 -26.50 -67.37 -40.07
C ALA A 119 -27.32 -66.32 -39.27
N SER A 120 -28.29 -65.56 -39.82
CA SER A 120 -28.55 -64.95 -41.15
C SER A 120 -29.85 -64.10 -41.03
N THR A 121 -30.16 -62.98 -41.70
CA THR A 121 -29.56 -62.11 -42.76
C THR A 121 -30.24 -60.70 -42.60
N ARG A 122 -30.11 -59.61 -43.40
CA ARG A 122 -29.59 -59.21 -44.74
C ARG A 122 -29.35 -57.66 -44.68
N SER A 123 -28.89 -56.88 -45.68
CA SER A 123 -28.39 -57.14 -47.04
C SER A 123 -27.25 -56.19 -47.45
N GLU A 124 -27.57 -54.99 -47.97
CA GLU A 124 -26.69 -54.01 -48.63
C GLU A 124 -26.13 -52.93 -47.66
N GLU A 125 -24.85 -52.52 -47.65
CA GLU A 125 -23.93 -52.01 -48.70
C GLU A 125 -24.26 -50.57 -49.17
N ARG A 126 -23.34 -49.58 -49.28
CA ARG A 126 -21.87 -49.39 -49.12
C ARG A 126 -21.58 -47.95 -48.62
N ARG A 127 -20.53 -47.63 -47.82
CA ARG A 127 -19.14 -47.21 -48.20
C ARG A 127 -19.05 -46.16 -49.35
N SER A 128 -18.19 -45.12 -49.34
CA SER A 128 -17.08 -44.69 -48.44
C SER A 128 -16.55 -43.26 -48.76
N THR A 129 -15.59 -42.75 -47.95
CA THR A 129 -14.59 -41.67 -48.25
C THR A 129 -13.85 -41.86 -49.60
N PRO A 130 -13.15 -40.88 -50.26
CA PRO A 130 -12.19 -39.91 -49.65
C PRO A 130 -11.85 -38.57 -50.42
N ARG A 131 -10.73 -37.92 -50.03
CA ARG A 131 -9.80 -36.95 -50.71
C ARG A 131 -10.02 -36.54 -52.19
N TYR A 132 -9.76 -35.26 -52.57
CA TYR A 132 -8.56 -34.78 -53.34
C TYR A 132 -8.64 -33.33 -53.93
N SER A 133 -7.46 -32.72 -54.05
CA SER A 133 -6.94 -31.53 -54.77
C SER A 133 -7.67 -30.75 -55.89
N CYS A 134 -7.48 -29.43 -55.85
CA CYS A 134 -7.00 -28.48 -56.90
C CYS A 134 -7.58 -28.44 -58.35
N VAL A 135 -8.28 -27.33 -58.66
CA VAL A 135 -8.18 -26.47 -59.87
C VAL A 135 -8.54 -25.04 -59.38
N ARG A 136 -7.89 -23.89 -59.63
CA ARG A 136 -6.85 -23.34 -60.54
C ARG A 136 -7.43 -22.28 -61.50
N GLU A 137 -6.89 -21.05 -61.42
CA GLU A 137 -7.05 -19.91 -62.35
C GLU A 137 -8.48 -19.31 -62.54
N GLY A 138 -8.65 -18.01 -62.85
CA GLY A 138 -7.64 -16.94 -62.87
C GLY A 138 -8.13 -15.61 -63.46
N ASN A 139 -7.43 -14.52 -63.10
CA ASN A 139 -7.43 -13.17 -63.71
C ASN A 139 -8.74 -12.35 -63.77
N GLY A 140 -8.70 -11.16 -63.15
CA GLY A 140 -9.78 -10.15 -63.19
C GLY A 140 -9.36 -8.79 -62.62
N ARG A 141 -8.40 -8.10 -63.27
CA ARG A 141 -8.15 -6.65 -63.03
C ARG A 141 -9.35 -5.86 -63.61
N SER A 142 -9.76 -4.66 -63.16
CA SER A 142 -9.07 -3.66 -62.33
C SER A 142 -10.01 -2.61 -61.71
N ARG A 143 -9.58 -2.03 -60.58
CA ARG A 143 -9.62 -0.58 -60.21
C ARG A 143 -10.96 0.19 -60.01
N ILE A 144 -10.88 1.08 -59.00
CA ILE A 144 -11.53 2.42 -58.85
C ILE A 144 -12.84 2.54 -58.02
N ARG A 145 -12.61 2.95 -56.75
CA ARG A 145 -13.28 3.98 -55.90
C ARG A 145 -14.72 3.80 -55.35
N SER A 146 -14.80 4.04 -54.02
CA SER A 146 -15.87 4.73 -53.23
C SER A 146 -17.33 4.28 -53.43
N SER A 147 -18.02 3.62 -52.50
CA SER A 147 -18.37 4.04 -51.11
C SER A 147 -18.99 5.46 -51.02
N PRO A 148 -19.98 5.72 -50.14
CA PRO A 148 -20.34 4.95 -48.93
C PRO A 148 -21.83 4.56 -48.78
N ASP A 149 -22.12 3.83 -47.70
CA ASP A 149 -23.43 3.59 -47.04
C ASP A 149 -24.52 2.85 -47.86
N TRP A 150 -25.25 1.88 -47.31
CA TRP A 150 -26.13 2.05 -46.14
C TRP A 150 -26.40 0.78 -45.30
N VAL A 151 -27.07 1.01 -44.16
CA VAL A 151 -27.58 0.02 -43.20
C VAL A 151 -28.82 -0.74 -43.75
N ASN A 152 -29.21 -1.84 -43.09
CA ASN A 152 -30.60 -2.33 -42.86
C ASN A 152 -31.10 -3.54 -43.68
N SER A 153 -31.71 -4.52 -42.99
CA SER A 153 -33.08 -5.04 -43.27
C SER A 153 -33.60 -5.77 -42.01
N SER A 154 -34.78 -5.50 -41.41
CA SER A 154 -36.16 -5.28 -41.92
C SER A 154 -36.85 -6.56 -42.39
N PRO A 155 -38.08 -6.85 -41.91
CA PRO A 155 -39.31 -6.44 -42.62
C PRO A 155 -40.51 -6.07 -41.66
N ARG A 156 -41.66 -5.49 -42.08
CA ARG A 156 -42.17 -4.75 -43.27
C ARG A 156 -43.54 -4.11 -42.90
N ARG A 157 -43.86 -2.91 -43.45
CA ARG A 157 -45.21 -2.31 -43.78
C ARG A 157 -46.42 -2.56 -42.82
N ARG A 158 -47.28 -1.59 -42.48
CA ARG A 158 -48.05 -0.63 -43.33
C ARG A 158 -48.49 0.63 -42.53
N SER A 159 -49.11 1.59 -43.20
CA SER A 159 -49.74 2.80 -42.64
C SER A 159 -51.25 2.66 -42.37
N SER A 160 -51.81 3.46 -41.44
CA SER A 160 -52.78 4.55 -41.77
C SER A 160 -53.75 4.97 -40.63
N TRP A 161 -54.29 6.19 -40.76
CA TRP A 161 -55.52 6.76 -40.15
C TRP A 161 -55.58 7.13 -38.64
N ARG A 162 -56.69 7.80 -38.29
CA ARG A 162 -56.92 8.68 -37.13
C ARG A 162 -58.08 8.17 -36.25
N ALA A 163 -58.29 8.90 -35.14
CA ALA A 163 -59.56 9.14 -34.43
C ALA A 163 -59.88 8.20 -33.25
N ASP A 164 -60.23 8.83 -32.12
CA ASP A 164 -61.49 8.75 -31.36
C ASP A 164 -62.15 7.38 -31.04
N SER A 165 -62.79 7.18 -29.88
CA SER A 165 -62.89 7.98 -28.63
C SER A 165 -63.59 7.15 -27.52
N ARG A 166 -63.75 7.73 -26.31
CA ARG A 166 -64.79 7.39 -25.29
C ARG A 166 -64.74 6.03 -24.55
N THR A 167 -64.27 6.07 -23.30
CA THR A 167 -65.06 5.89 -22.01
C THR A 167 -66.34 5.03 -21.98
N PRO A 168 -66.81 4.48 -20.81
CA PRO A 168 -66.35 4.64 -19.41
C PRO A 168 -66.34 3.34 -18.52
N THR A 169 -66.11 3.51 -17.20
CA THR A 169 -66.33 2.55 -16.06
C THR A 169 -65.41 1.31 -15.99
N GLY A 170 -65.13 0.68 -14.83
CA GLY A 170 -65.54 0.93 -13.42
C GLY A 170 -64.37 0.73 -12.41
N ARG A 171 -64.67 0.68 -11.10
CA ARG A 171 -63.67 0.70 -9.99
C ARG A 171 -63.19 -0.68 -9.49
N TRP A 172 -62.19 -0.62 -8.59
CA TRP A 172 -61.61 -1.67 -7.71
C TRP A 172 -60.52 -2.53 -8.38
N SER A 173 -59.32 -2.74 -7.79
CA SER A 173 -58.75 -2.21 -6.54
C SER A 173 -57.21 -2.25 -6.53
N ASP A 174 -56.59 -1.27 -5.86
CA ASP A 174 -55.42 -1.30 -4.95
C ASP A 174 -54.15 -2.16 -5.29
N LEU A 175 -52.90 -1.69 -5.10
CA LEU A 175 -52.38 -0.38 -4.67
C LEU A 175 -50.90 -0.22 -5.11
N ALA A 176 -50.38 1.02 -5.12
CA ALA A 176 -48.95 1.40 -5.18
C ALA A 176 -48.15 1.06 -6.47
N ALA A 177 -47.21 1.89 -6.94
CA ALA A 177 -46.97 3.32 -6.72
C ALA A 177 -46.11 3.93 -7.85
N ARG A 178 -46.43 5.14 -8.33
CA ARG A 178 -45.51 6.00 -9.13
C ARG A 178 -45.96 7.48 -9.14
N ARG A 179 -45.12 8.40 -8.60
CA ARG A 179 -44.60 9.66 -9.23
C ARG A 179 -44.29 10.80 -8.25
N ILE A 180 -43.01 11.14 -8.15
CA ILE A 180 -42.41 12.38 -8.72
C ILE A 180 -43.39 13.55 -8.98
N CYS A 181 -43.26 14.70 -8.29
CA CYS A 181 -42.69 15.97 -8.83
C CYS A 181 -42.81 17.20 -7.89
N ARG A 182 -41.71 17.98 -7.79
CA ARG A 182 -41.56 19.48 -7.76
C ARG A 182 -42.40 20.43 -6.86
N ALA A 183 -41.71 21.53 -6.50
CA ALA A 183 -42.17 22.94 -6.37
C ALA A 183 -42.55 23.54 -4.99
N ALA A 184 -41.53 24.13 -4.35
CA ALA A 184 -41.39 25.58 -4.00
C ALA A 184 -42.48 26.41 -3.26
N TRP A 185 -42.00 27.06 -2.19
CA TRP A 185 -42.25 28.44 -1.73
C TRP A 185 -43.46 28.85 -0.85
N ALA A 186 -43.11 29.68 0.15
CA ALA A 186 -43.83 30.83 0.74
C ALA A 186 -44.66 30.70 2.06
N MET A 187 -44.08 31.32 3.10
CA MET A 187 -44.71 32.18 4.13
C MET A 187 -45.32 31.62 5.43
N VAL A 188 -45.45 32.57 6.37
CA VAL A 188 -45.49 32.59 7.86
C VAL A 188 -46.52 33.70 8.22
N PRO A 189 -47.23 33.76 9.38
CA PRO A 189 -46.79 33.40 10.75
C PRO A 189 -47.80 32.68 11.67
N GLY A 190 -47.36 32.37 12.91
CA GLY A 190 -48.22 32.05 14.05
C GLY A 190 -47.52 32.29 15.41
N SER A 191 -48.04 33.23 16.21
CA SER A 191 -47.71 33.42 17.64
C SER A 191 -48.53 32.44 18.52
N GLY A 192 -48.25 32.17 19.81
CA GLY A 192 -47.24 32.67 20.76
C GLY A 192 -47.73 32.45 22.22
N ARG A 193 -46.96 32.94 23.22
CA ARG A 193 -47.29 33.03 24.67
C ARG A 193 -47.39 31.74 25.54
N THR A 194 -46.33 31.53 26.33
CA THR A 194 -46.34 31.36 27.82
C THR A 194 -47.61 30.93 28.57
N THR A 195 -47.47 29.91 29.45
CA THR A 195 -47.69 30.11 30.91
C THR A 195 -46.99 29.05 31.80
N MET A 196 -46.84 29.37 33.09
CA MET A 196 -46.22 28.57 34.16
C MET A 196 -47.22 27.62 34.85
N ALA A 197 -46.73 26.54 35.48
CA ALA A 197 -47.23 26.05 36.78
C ALA A 197 -46.26 25.04 37.46
N ARG A 198 -46.39 24.87 38.79
CA ARG A 198 -45.82 23.78 39.63
C ARG A 198 -46.90 22.66 39.75
N CYS A 199 -46.75 21.49 40.37
CA CYS A 199 -46.05 21.09 41.61
C CYS A 199 -46.14 19.55 41.86
N SER A 200 -45.50 19.05 42.94
CA SER A 200 -45.80 17.82 43.74
C SER A 200 -46.06 16.47 43.02
N ILE A 201 -45.25 15.42 43.18
CA ILE A 201 -45.00 14.59 44.39
C ILE A 201 -46.22 13.75 44.86
N ARG A 202 -46.11 12.41 44.73
CA ARG A 202 -46.40 11.41 45.80
C ARG A 202 -45.85 10.02 45.45
N ALA A 203 -45.69 9.15 46.46
CA ALA A 203 -45.12 7.81 46.35
C ALA A 203 -45.64 6.84 47.43
N SER A 204 -45.73 5.53 47.13
CA SER A 204 -45.88 4.38 48.06
C SER A 204 -46.09 3.07 47.27
N GLY A 205 -45.62 1.87 47.67
CA GLY A 205 -44.70 1.51 48.76
C GLY A 205 -44.76 0.01 49.16
N GLY A 206 -43.69 -0.51 49.79
CA GLY A 206 -43.59 -1.85 50.43
C GLY A 206 -43.17 -3.03 49.52
N SER A 207 -42.62 -4.17 50.01
CA SER A 207 -41.96 -4.54 51.29
C SER A 207 -41.51 -6.03 51.23
N GLY A 208 -40.45 -6.56 51.87
CA GLY A 208 -39.41 -6.00 52.74
C GLY A 208 -38.58 -7.09 53.49
N SER A 209 -37.64 -6.70 54.38
CA SER A 209 -36.80 -7.55 55.29
C SER A 209 -35.73 -8.47 54.66
N SER A 210 -34.59 -8.86 55.28
CA SER A 210 -33.71 -8.33 56.36
C SER A 210 -32.31 -9.04 56.24
N THR A 211 -31.16 -8.67 56.83
CA THR A 211 -30.81 -8.09 58.16
C THR A 211 -29.37 -7.50 58.18
N ARG A 212 -29.13 -6.40 58.93
CA ARG A 212 -27.94 -5.96 59.76
C ARG A 212 -26.48 -6.40 59.39
N ASN A 213 -25.41 -5.60 59.60
CA ASN A 213 -25.17 -4.54 60.62
C ASN A 213 -23.95 -3.58 60.31
N ARG A 214 -24.12 -2.26 60.58
CA ARG A 214 -23.18 -1.24 61.17
C ARG A 214 -21.67 -1.17 60.77
N CYS A 215 -21.12 -0.08 60.20
CA CYS A 215 -20.62 1.22 60.80
C CYS A 215 -19.05 1.30 60.78
N SER A 216 -18.34 2.45 60.73
CA SER A 216 -18.68 3.89 60.59
C SER A 216 -17.44 4.81 60.32
N THR A 217 -17.65 5.99 59.69
CA THR A 217 -16.95 7.32 59.82
C THR A 217 -15.43 7.51 59.58
N GLU A 218 -15.06 8.24 58.51
CA GLU A 218 -14.51 9.65 58.44
C GLU A 218 -13.42 10.20 59.42
N PRO A 219 -12.73 11.37 59.18
CA PRO A 219 -12.53 12.21 57.95
C PRO A 219 -11.15 12.95 57.75
N ILE A 220 -10.98 13.65 56.60
CA ILE A 220 -10.29 14.98 56.32
C ILE A 220 -8.81 15.30 56.73
N CYS A 221 -8.00 15.73 55.73
CA CYS A 221 -7.07 16.91 55.72
C CYS A 221 -6.22 16.93 54.41
N ARG A 222 -5.48 17.97 53.98
CA ARG A 222 -5.65 19.43 53.73
C ARG A 222 -4.29 19.99 53.21
N SER A 223 -4.21 20.28 51.90
CA SER A 223 -3.40 21.32 51.19
C SER A 223 -2.13 21.99 51.79
N ALA A 224 -1.01 21.97 51.03
CA ALA A 224 0.07 23.01 50.95
C ALA A 224 1.05 22.69 49.77
N THR A 225 2.04 23.53 49.42
CA THR A 225 2.03 24.64 48.42
C THR A 225 3.49 25.10 48.13
N GLY A 226 4.16 24.53 47.11
CA GLY A 226 5.37 25.06 46.41
C GLY A 226 6.69 25.26 47.22
N PRO A 227 7.79 25.81 46.61
CA PRO A 227 8.03 26.09 45.18
C PRO A 227 9.46 25.70 44.62
N ARG A 228 9.60 25.73 43.27
CA ARG A 228 10.80 25.97 42.41
C ARG A 228 12.25 25.69 42.92
N SER A 229 13.07 24.93 42.15
CA SER A 229 13.96 25.48 41.08
C SER A 229 15.10 24.54 40.58
N LEU A 230 15.58 24.83 39.35
CA LEU A 230 16.90 24.55 38.71
C LEU A 230 17.34 23.11 38.30
N THR A 231 17.50 22.97 36.98
CA THR A 231 18.29 22.01 36.16
C THR A 231 19.73 22.57 35.91
N PRO A 232 20.65 22.04 35.05
CA PRO A 232 20.54 20.98 34.01
C PRO A 232 21.74 20.00 33.87
N GLY A 233 21.74 19.16 32.81
CA GLY A 233 22.95 18.47 32.37
C GLY A 233 22.81 17.39 31.27
N LEU A 234 22.67 17.80 29.99
CA LEU A 234 23.16 17.11 28.76
C LEU A 234 22.68 15.67 28.42
N ASP A 235 22.65 15.21 27.16
CA ASP A 235 22.28 15.86 25.89
C ASP A 235 22.03 14.75 24.84
N TYR A 236 21.01 14.88 23.97
CA TYR A 236 20.94 14.12 22.71
C TYR A 236 19.91 14.73 21.75
N THR A 237 20.39 15.31 20.65
CA THR A 237 19.54 16.03 19.68
C THR A 237 18.99 15.10 18.59
N GLY A 238 17.68 14.85 18.63
CA GLY A 238 16.92 14.28 17.51
C GLY A 238 15.89 15.30 16.97
N PRO A 239 15.50 15.23 15.68
CA PRO A 239 14.49 16.14 15.13
C PRO A 239 13.13 15.94 15.82
N PRO A 240 12.36 17.02 16.08
CA PRO A 240 11.13 16.94 16.85
C PRO A 240 10.06 16.14 16.11
N LYS A 241 9.57 15.07 16.74
CA LYS A 241 8.44 14.28 16.24
C LYS A 241 7.17 15.15 16.19
N ARG A 242 6.81 15.67 15.01
CA ARG A 242 5.44 16.11 14.76
C ARG A 242 4.53 14.87 14.84
N MET A 243 3.77 14.74 15.92
CA MET A 243 2.65 13.81 15.96
C MET A 243 1.68 14.19 14.85
N VAL A 244 1.40 13.24 13.94
CA VAL A 244 0.30 13.36 12.98
C VAL A 244 -0.98 13.00 13.74
N GLU A 245 -1.42 13.93 14.58
CA GLU A 245 -2.78 13.90 15.11
C GLU A 245 -3.74 14.06 13.93
N SER A 246 -4.84 13.31 13.95
CA SER A 246 -5.95 13.52 13.03
C SER A 246 -6.48 14.94 13.26
N ARG A 247 -6.21 15.87 12.33
CA ARG A 247 -6.66 17.27 12.41
C ARG A 247 -8.12 17.31 12.88
N PRO A 248 -8.45 18.02 13.98
CA PRO A 248 -9.83 18.22 14.40
C PRO A 248 -10.68 18.78 13.26
N SER A 249 -12.00 18.61 13.36
CA SER A 249 -12.90 19.35 12.47
C SER A 249 -12.60 20.85 12.58
N ARG A 250 -12.78 21.61 11.49
CA ARG A 250 -12.38 23.03 11.35
C ARG A 250 -13.02 24.02 12.36
N ARG A 251 -13.73 23.56 13.39
CA ARG A 251 -14.67 24.36 14.20
C ARG A 251 -14.19 24.72 15.61
N ASP A 252 -13.21 24.01 16.18
CA ASP A 252 -12.88 24.11 17.62
C ASP A 252 -11.47 24.66 17.94
N SER A 253 -10.83 25.35 16.98
CA SER A 253 -9.59 26.10 17.24
C SER A 253 -9.90 27.53 17.73
N PRO A 254 -9.20 28.08 18.74
CA PRO A 254 -9.43 29.43 19.27
C PRO A 254 -8.89 30.57 18.37
N GLY A 255 -8.70 30.31 17.07
CA GLY A 255 -8.36 31.32 16.07
C GLY A 255 -9.61 32.02 15.52
N GLY A 256 -9.44 33.25 15.03
CA GLY A 256 -10.52 33.96 14.34
C GLY A 256 -10.90 33.32 13.00
N LEU A 257 -11.97 33.83 12.39
CA LEU A 257 -12.48 33.40 11.08
C LEU A 257 -11.44 33.53 9.95
N LEU A 258 -10.44 34.40 10.10
CA LEU A 258 -9.37 34.65 9.13
C LEU A 258 -8.02 34.19 9.68
N MET A 259 -7.30 33.40 8.87
CA MET A 259 -5.98 32.83 9.12
C MET A 259 -4.84 33.70 8.58
N ARG A 260 -5.08 34.41 7.47
CA ARG A 260 -4.13 35.36 6.86
C ARG A 260 -4.75 36.76 6.85
N THR A 261 -4.02 37.74 7.37
CA THR A 261 -4.50 39.13 7.57
C THR A 261 -3.31 40.09 7.53
N THR A 262 -3.54 41.31 7.06
CA THR A 262 -2.57 42.42 7.18
C THR A 262 -2.67 43.07 8.57
N PRO A 263 -1.73 43.96 8.95
CA PRO A 263 -1.88 44.78 10.16
C PRO A 263 -3.13 45.69 10.15
N ALA A 264 -3.57 46.14 8.97
CA ALA A 264 -4.74 47.02 8.81
C ALA A 264 -6.08 46.28 9.06
N ASP A 265 -6.09 44.95 9.06
CA ASP A 265 -7.27 44.12 9.34
C ASP A 265 -7.43 43.82 10.85
N ARG A 266 -6.70 44.51 11.74
CA ARG A 266 -6.58 44.17 13.16
C ARG A 266 -6.72 45.39 14.07
N GLY A 267 -7.27 45.17 15.26
CA GLY A 267 -7.46 46.24 16.25
C GLY A 267 -8.56 47.21 15.84
N LEU A 268 -8.30 48.51 15.93
CA LEU A 268 -9.19 49.54 15.38
C LEU A 268 -8.86 49.72 13.88
N ILE A 269 -9.66 49.09 13.04
CA ILE A 269 -9.55 49.17 11.57
C ILE A 269 -9.94 50.58 11.12
N GLU A 270 -9.17 51.19 10.21
CA GLU A 270 -9.40 52.57 9.75
C GLU A 270 -10.71 52.72 8.96
N LEU A 271 -10.96 51.82 7.99
CA LEU A 271 -12.20 51.68 7.23
C LEU A 271 -12.85 50.31 7.53
N PRO A 272 -13.70 50.18 8.58
CA PRO A 272 -14.27 48.90 8.97
C PRO A 272 -15.27 48.34 7.94
N LEU A 273 -14.93 47.19 7.34
CA LEU A 273 -15.79 46.42 6.45
C LEU A 273 -16.17 45.08 7.11
N LEU A 274 -17.45 44.72 7.09
CA LEU A 274 -17.89 43.36 7.45
C LEU A 274 -17.24 42.34 6.50
N THR A 275 -16.57 41.32 7.05
CA THR A 275 -15.78 40.33 6.27
C THR A 275 -16.60 39.80 5.07
N PRO A 276 -16.21 40.04 3.80
CA PRO A 276 -17.18 40.09 2.68
C PRO A 276 -18.00 38.84 2.33
N HIS A 277 -17.64 37.65 2.83
CA HIS A 277 -18.48 36.44 2.68
C HIS A 277 -19.56 36.31 3.78
N LEU A 278 -19.63 37.23 4.74
CA LEU A 278 -20.63 37.28 5.79
C LEU A 278 -21.79 38.21 5.41
N GLY A 279 -22.99 37.66 5.38
CA GLY A 279 -24.21 38.47 5.53
C GLY A 279 -24.55 38.67 7.01
N PHE A 280 -25.38 39.68 7.32
CA PHE A 280 -25.96 39.86 8.64
C PHE A 280 -27.49 39.96 8.59
N ARG A 281 -28.17 39.55 9.67
CA ARG A 281 -29.61 39.77 9.89
C ARG A 281 -29.87 40.08 11.36
N SER A 282 -30.48 41.23 11.64
CA SER A 282 -31.02 41.55 12.97
C SER A 282 -32.30 40.74 13.20
N ILE A 283 -32.44 40.14 14.39
CA ILE A 283 -33.55 39.21 14.72
C ILE A 283 -34.38 39.66 15.94
N GLY A 284 -34.30 40.95 16.30
CA GLY A 284 -34.91 41.51 17.50
C GLY A 284 -34.04 41.39 18.75
N ASP A 285 -34.53 41.89 19.88
CA ASP A 285 -33.93 41.78 21.23
C ASP A 285 -32.43 42.15 21.33
N GLY A 286 -31.94 43.09 20.53
CA GLY A 286 -30.51 43.44 20.46
C GLY A 286 -29.63 42.28 19.99
N ARG A 287 -30.08 41.50 19.00
CA ARG A 287 -29.35 40.34 18.44
C ARG A 287 -29.17 40.43 16.94
N VAL A 288 -27.97 40.07 16.49
CA VAL A 288 -27.62 39.93 15.08
C VAL A 288 -27.08 38.54 14.83
N LEU A 289 -27.63 37.87 13.82
CA LEU A 289 -27.04 36.66 13.26
C LEU A 289 -26.10 37.04 12.11
N LEU A 290 -24.82 36.68 12.22
CA LEU A 290 -23.88 36.67 11.09
C LEU A 290 -23.98 35.30 10.40
N VAL A 291 -24.07 35.29 9.07
CA VAL A 291 -24.38 34.10 8.27
C VAL A 291 -23.52 34.01 7.01
N SER A 292 -23.07 32.81 6.70
CA SER A 292 -22.51 32.41 5.40
C SER A 292 -22.81 30.92 5.15
N GLU A 293 -22.44 30.42 3.97
CA GLU A 293 -22.65 29.01 3.59
C GLU A 293 -21.96 28.01 4.55
N ALA A 294 -20.84 28.41 5.15
CA ALA A 294 -20.01 27.54 5.99
C ALA A 294 -19.95 27.94 7.48
N PHE A 295 -20.26 29.19 7.82
CA PHE A 295 -20.10 29.78 9.15
C PHE A 295 -21.33 30.58 9.57
N ASN A 296 -21.79 30.41 10.81
CA ASN A 296 -22.93 31.11 11.37
C ASN A 296 -22.68 31.40 12.86
N THR A 297 -22.96 32.64 13.33
CA THR A 297 -22.78 33.00 14.74
C THR A 297 -23.74 34.11 15.19
N LEU A 298 -24.00 34.20 16.50
CA LEU A 298 -24.96 35.13 17.10
C LEU A 298 -24.25 36.19 17.94
N LEU A 299 -24.27 37.44 17.49
CA LEU A 299 -23.89 38.61 18.28
C LEU A 299 -25.05 39.04 19.18
N ARG A 300 -24.71 39.55 20.38
CA ARG A 300 -25.67 40.04 21.38
C ARG A 300 -25.24 41.40 21.91
N GLY A 301 -26.20 42.33 22.01
CA GLY A 301 -25.99 43.72 22.39
C GLY A 301 -26.52 44.65 21.30
N GLN A 302 -27.29 45.66 21.69
CA GLN A 302 -27.91 46.64 20.77
C GLN A 302 -26.86 47.31 19.86
N ILE A 303 -25.68 47.58 20.40
CA ILE A 303 -24.51 48.10 19.68
C ILE A 303 -24.14 47.28 18.43
N HIS A 304 -24.36 45.97 18.42
CA HIS A 304 -24.11 45.17 17.21
C HIS A 304 -25.24 45.31 16.17
N CYS A 305 -26.48 45.52 16.58
CA CYS A 305 -27.59 45.80 15.67
C CYS A 305 -27.44 47.15 14.96
N GLU A 306 -26.92 48.15 15.66
CA GLU A 306 -26.73 49.52 15.15
C GLU A 306 -25.39 49.68 14.41
N LEU A 307 -24.36 48.91 14.78
CA LEU A 307 -23.07 48.91 14.08
C LEU A 307 -23.10 48.20 12.72
N MET A 308 -23.79 47.05 12.57
CA MET A 308 -23.71 46.27 11.32
C MET A 308 -24.07 47.06 10.03
N PRO A 309 -25.11 47.91 9.99
CA PRO A 309 -25.42 48.69 8.79
C PRO A 309 -24.38 49.75 8.40
N LEU A 310 -23.43 50.06 9.30
CA LEU A 310 -22.39 51.07 9.08
C LEU A 310 -21.03 50.46 8.66
N LEU A 311 -20.89 49.14 8.74
CA LEU A 311 -19.67 48.38 8.44
C LEU A 311 -19.57 48.01 6.94
N ASP A 312 -19.80 49.00 6.07
CA ASP A 312 -19.78 48.86 4.61
C ASP A 312 -18.40 49.17 3.99
N GLY A 313 -17.37 49.47 4.80
CA GLY A 313 -16.04 49.88 4.35
C GLY A 313 -15.97 51.30 3.77
N GLY A 314 -17.10 52.00 3.65
CA GLY A 314 -17.20 53.36 3.09
C GLY A 314 -17.17 54.48 4.14
N ARG A 315 -16.99 54.14 5.42
CA ARG A 315 -16.83 55.10 6.54
C ARG A 315 -15.61 54.74 7.37
N THR A 316 -14.95 55.77 7.88
CA THR A 316 -13.89 55.62 8.88
C THR A 316 -14.44 55.17 10.23
N ALA A 317 -13.59 54.58 11.07
CA ALA A 317 -13.96 54.28 12.46
C ALA A 317 -14.39 55.53 13.26
N GLU A 318 -13.87 56.71 12.92
CA GLU A 318 -14.25 57.99 13.56
C GLU A 318 -15.65 58.44 13.12
N GLU A 319 -16.00 58.32 11.84
CA GLU A 319 -17.35 58.59 11.33
C GLU A 319 -18.39 57.59 11.88
N ILE A 320 -18.00 56.31 12.04
CA ILE A 320 -18.86 55.28 12.67
C ILE A 320 -19.08 55.60 14.16
N VAL A 321 -18.05 56.08 14.86
CA VAL A 321 -18.18 56.59 16.24
C VAL A 321 -19.13 57.79 16.28
N ALA A 322 -18.94 58.79 15.42
CA ALA A 322 -19.77 60.00 15.38
C ALA A 322 -21.24 59.69 15.02
N ALA A 323 -21.49 58.68 14.18
CA ALA A 323 -22.83 58.23 13.82
C ALA A 323 -23.56 57.48 14.96
N LEU A 324 -22.83 56.93 15.93
CA LEU A 324 -23.37 56.15 17.05
C LEU A 324 -23.30 56.85 18.42
N ASP A 325 -22.58 57.97 18.52
CA ASP A 325 -22.43 58.78 19.74
C ASP A 325 -23.76 59.11 20.48
N PRO A 326 -24.90 59.39 19.80
CA PRO A 326 -26.18 59.62 20.48
C PRO A 326 -26.73 58.43 21.27
N ALA A 327 -26.24 57.21 21.02
CA ALA A 327 -26.68 55.98 21.68
C ALA A 327 -25.55 55.29 22.49
N HIS A 328 -24.30 55.39 22.03
CA HIS A 328 -23.17 54.60 22.51
C HIS A 328 -21.89 55.44 22.58
N SER A 329 -21.19 55.39 23.72
CA SER A 329 -19.93 56.13 23.87
C SER A 329 -18.86 55.63 22.89
N ALA A 330 -18.02 56.56 22.40
CA ALA A 330 -16.92 56.27 21.46
C ALA A 330 -16.08 55.05 21.85
N SER A 331 -15.70 54.93 23.14
CA SER A 331 -14.93 53.80 23.65
C SER A 331 -15.67 52.46 23.54
N ALA A 332 -16.99 52.43 23.71
CA ALA A 332 -17.79 51.22 23.53
C ALA A 332 -17.86 50.80 22.05
N VAL A 333 -18.02 51.77 21.13
CA VAL A 333 -18.04 51.54 19.68
C VAL A 333 -16.68 51.04 19.18
N GLN A 334 -15.58 51.70 19.57
CA GLN A 334 -14.22 51.27 19.25
C GLN A 334 -13.91 49.87 19.82
N THR A 335 -14.35 49.58 21.05
CA THR A 335 -14.20 48.25 21.66
C THR A 335 -15.02 47.19 20.90
N ALA A 336 -16.23 47.52 20.44
CA ALA A 336 -17.04 46.61 19.64
C ALA A 336 -16.39 46.32 18.27
N ILE A 337 -15.86 47.34 17.57
CA ILE A 337 -15.11 47.17 16.31
C ILE A 337 -13.89 46.27 16.54
N ALA A 338 -13.04 46.57 17.53
CA ALA A 338 -11.86 45.76 17.84
C ALA A 338 -12.19 44.32 18.28
N ALA A 339 -13.31 44.12 18.98
CA ALA A 339 -13.79 42.79 19.38
C ALA A 339 -14.34 41.96 18.21
N LEU A 340 -14.80 42.59 17.12
CA LEU A 340 -15.24 41.90 15.91
C LEU A 340 -14.03 41.65 14.96
N ALA A 341 -13.14 42.63 14.81
CA ALA A 341 -11.88 42.50 14.08
C ALA A 341 -10.98 41.38 14.64
N SER A 342 -10.82 41.29 15.97
CA SER A 342 -10.05 40.22 16.64
C SER A 342 -10.63 38.80 16.44
N ARG A 343 -11.89 38.70 15.98
CA ARG A 343 -12.53 37.43 15.59
C ARG A 343 -12.52 37.19 14.08
N GLY A 344 -11.95 38.10 13.28
CA GLY A 344 -11.97 38.03 11.81
C GLY A 344 -13.36 38.32 11.21
N TYR A 345 -14.27 38.94 11.96
CA TYR A 345 -15.59 39.32 11.45
C TYR A 345 -15.59 40.68 10.73
N LEU A 346 -14.55 41.49 10.95
CA LEU A 346 -14.25 42.70 10.18
C LEU A 346 -12.88 42.58 9.51
N VAL A 347 -12.72 43.31 8.40
CA VAL A 347 -11.47 43.53 7.65
C VAL A 347 -11.37 45.01 7.28
N SER A 348 -10.22 45.44 6.75
CA SER A 348 -10.14 46.76 6.12
C SER A 348 -10.90 46.79 4.80
N GLY A 349 -11.69 47.85 4.56
CA GLY A 349 -12.27 48.18 3.26
C GLY A 349 -11.28 48.78 2.26
N ASP A 350 -10.07 49.13 2.70
CA ASP A 350 -8.97 49.55 1.81
C ASP A 350 -8.42 48.33 1.03
N HIS A 351 -9.08 48.00 -0.09
CA HIS A 351 -8.66 47.01 -1.07
C HIS A 351 -9.28 47.27 -2.46
N GLY A 352 -8.57 46.93 -3.53
CA GLY A 352 -9.04 47.05 -4.93
C GLY A 352 -9.82 45.84 -5.46
N LEU A 353 -9.95 44.76 -4.69
CA LEU A 353 -10.73 43.57 -5.09
C LEU A 353 -12.23 43.85 -5.18
N ASP A 354 -12.87 43.32 -6.22
CA ASP A 354 -14.33 43.32 -6.34
C ASP A 354 -15.01 42.48 -5.23
N PRO A 355 -16.29 42.71 -4.92
CA PRO A 355 -16.99 42.00 -3.85
C PRO A 355 -16.99 40.47 -3.99
N GLY A 356 -16.96 39.94 -5.21
CA GLY A 356 -16.92 38.49 -5.45
C GLY A 356 -15.56 37.89 -5.10
N ARG A 357 -14.46 38.49 -5.58
CA ARG A 357 -13.09 38.06 -5.21
C ARG A 357 -12.80 38.30 -3.73
N ALA A 358 -13.29 39.39 -3.14
CA ALA A 358 -13.15 39.68 -1.71
C ALA A 358 -13.93 38.67 -0.83
N ALA A 359 -15.14 38.28 -1.23
CA ALA A 359 -15.89 37.20 -0.59
C ALA A 359 -15.18 35.84 -0.74
N TYR A 360 -14.71 35.50 -1.95
CA TYR A 360 -13.97 34.26 -2.20
C TYR A 360 -12.76 34.13 -1.26
N TRP A 361 -11.85 35.11 -1.24
CA TRP A 361 -10.65 35.02 -0.39
C TRP A 361 -10.95 34.97 1.10
N SER A 362 -11.92 35.76 1.57
CA SER A 362 -12.32 35.73 2.98
C SER A 362 -13.01 34.42 3.38
N SER A 363 -13.75 33.77 2.47
CA SER A 363 -14.31 32.42 2.71
C SER A 363 -13.22 31.33 2.84
N LEU A 364 -12.04 31.57 2.24
CA LEU A 364 -10.86 30.71 2.38
C LEU A 364 -9.99 31.07 3.61
N GLY A 365 -10.33 32.12 4.35
CA GLY A 365 -9.61 32.56 5.55
C GLY A 365 -8.50 33.59 5.29
N ALA A 366 -8.50 34.31 4.17
CA ALA A 366 -7.62 35.45 3.91
C ALA A 366 -8.39 36.77 3.86
N SER A 367 -7.89 37.84 4.50
CA SER A 367 -8.47 39.17 4.27
C SER A 367 -8.29 39.59 2.79
N PRO A 368 -9.22 40.38 2.22
CA PRO A 368 -9.11 40.81 0.82
C PRO A 368 -7.79 41.53 0.54
N ARG A 369 -7.37 42.45 1.42
CA ARG A 369 -6.11 43.20 1.33
C ARG A 369 -4.87 42.30 1.38
N TRP A 370 -4.89 41.22 2.18
CA TRP A 370 -3.80 40.23 2.18
C TRP A 370 -3.72 39.48 0.85
N ALA A 371 -4.88 39.04 0.31
CA ALA A 371 -4.92 38.32 -0.95
C ALA A 371 -4.49 39.20 -2.13
N GLU A 372 -4.95 40.45 -2.18
CA GLU A 372 -4.53 41.45 -3.15
C GLU A 372 -3.02 41.69 -3.12
N GLN A 373 -2.44 41.93 -1.93
CA GLN A 373 -1.01 42.12 -1.78
C GLN A 373 -0.21 40.92 -2.30
N ARG A 374 -0.58 39.69 -1.89
CA ARG A 374 0.14 38.47 -2.31
C ARG A 374 0.01 38.20 -3.81
N LEU A 375 -1.16 38.43 -4.42
CA LEU A 375 -1.35 38.27 -5.86
C LEU A 375 -0.56 39.31 -6.67
N GLY A 376 -0.56 40.57 -6.22
CA GLY A 376 0.21 41.64 -6.86
C GLY A 376 1.72 41.43 -6.77
N GLU A 377 2.22 40.91 -5.64
CA GLU A 377 3.62 40.54 -5.46
C GLU A 377 4.02 39.30 -6.28
N ALA A 378 3.15 38.30 -6.40
CA ALA A 378 3.42 37.05 -7.08
C ALA A 378 3.70 37.22 -8.58
N ALA A 379 4.71 36.50 -9.07
CA ALA A 379 5.06 36.45 -10.49
C ALA A 379 5.40 35.01 -10.91
N VAL A 380 4.81 34.51 -11.99
CA VAL A 380 4.83 33.08 -12.35
C VAL A 380 5.37 32.87 -13.75
N ALA A 381 6.32 31.95 -13.90
CA ALA A 381 6.78 31.48 -15.20
C ALA A 381 5.96 30.26 -15.62
N VAL A 382 5.38 30.27 -16.82
CA VAL A 382 4.64 29.13 -17.37
C VAL A 382 5.37 28.58 -18.59
N ALA A 383 5.53 27.27 -18.69
CA ALA A 383 6.17 26.60 -19.83
C ALA A 383 5.39 25.36 -20.26
N GLY A 384 5.46 25.02 -21.56
CA GLY A 384 4.71 23.92 -22.18
C GLY A 384 3.63 24.44 -23.13
N ASP A 385 2.61 23.61 -23.37
CA ASP A 385 1.40 23.97 -24.12
C ASP A 385 0.47 24.79 -23.20
N ALA A 386 0.80 26.08 -23.04
CA ALA A 386 0.47 26.85 -21.84
C ALA A 386 -0.67 27.86 -22.00
N ASP A 387 -1.03 28.26 -23.22
CA ASP A 387 -1.89 29.42 -23.52
C ASP A 387 -3.24 29.47 -22.77
N PRO A 388 -3.95 28.35 -22.51
CA PRO A 388 -5.14 28.37 -21.67
C PRO A 388 -4.83 28.67 -20.20
N LEU A 389 -3.83 28.00 -19.63
CA LEU A 389 -3.49 28.17 -18.21
C LEU A 389 -2.87 29.54 -17.93
N ALA A 390 -2.04 30.06 -18.85
CA ALA A 390 -1.47 31.41 -18.74
C ALA A 390 -2.55 32.50 -18.66
N ARG A 391 -3.54 32.46 -19.58
CA ARG A 391 -4.70 33.37 -19.55
C ARG A 391 -5.51 33.26 -18.25
N GLN A 392 -5.71 32.05 -17.73
CA GLN A 392 -6.45 31.84 -16.48
C GLN A 392 -5.65 32.35 -15.25
N LEU A 393 -4.31 32.23 -15.24
CA LEU A 393 -3.44 32.79 -14.21
C LEU A 393 -3.45 34.33 -14.21
N GLU A 394 -3.35 34.95 -15.39
CA GLU A 394 -3.50 36.40 -15.55
C GLU A 394 -4.90 36.87 -15.11
N GLY A 395 -5.95 36.13 -15.48
CA GLY A 395 -7.34 36.42 -15.11
C GLY A 395 -7.62 36.38 -13.59
N VAL A 396 -6.89 35.56 -12.81
CA VAL A 396 -6.97 35.59 -11.34
C VAL A 396 -6.05 36.64 -10.70
N GLY A 397 -5.27 37.38 -11.49
CA GLY A 397 -4.45 38.52 -11.07
C GLY A 397 -2.97 38.22 -10.83
N ILE A 398 -2.45 37.10 -11.33
CA ILE A 398 -1.02 36.73 -11.20
C ILE A 398 -0.25 37.28 -12.41
N ARG A 399 0.91 37.90 -12.18
CA ARG A 399 1.75 38.44 -13.26
C ARG A 399 2.61 37.35 -13.92
N PRO A 400 2.74 37.31 -15.26
CA PRO A 400 3.70 36.43 -15.92
C PRO A 400 5.14 36.90 -15.67
N ALA A 401 6.08 35.95 -15.57
CA ALA A 401 7.50 36.21 -15.37
C ALA A 401 8.39 35.34 -16.26
N THR A 402 9.45 35.94 -16.80
CA THR A 402 10.52 35.26 -17.55
C THR A 402 11.84 35.20 -16.78
N VAL A 403 11.98 36.02 -15.73
CA VAL A 403 13.15 36.12 -14.85
C VAL A 403 12.65 36.05 -13.41
N ASP A 404 13.36 35.30 -12.57
CA ASP A 404 13.13 35.15 -11.12
C ASP A 404 11.66 34.97 -10.67
N PRO A 405 10.95 33.94 -11.18
CA PRO A 405 9.55 33.70 -10.80
C PRO A 405 9.42 33.19 -9.35
N SER A 406 8.33 33.60 -8.68
CA SER A 406 7.88 33.07 -7.39
C SER A 406 7.51 31.58 -7.46
N LEU A 407 7.09 31.11 -8.64
CA LEU A 407 6.75 29.71 -8.92
C LEU A 407 6.93 29.42 -10.43
N SER A 408 7.53 28.28 -10.78
CA SER A 408 7.52 27.76 -12.15
C SER A 408 6.36 26.76 -12.35
N VAL A 409 5.53 26.99 -13.36
CA VAL A 409 4.39 26.12 -13.73
C VAL A 409 4.72 25.40 -15.04
N ILE A 410 4.79 24.07 -14.98
CA ILE A 410 5.12 23.22 -16.13
C ILE A 410 3.85 22.51 -16.62
N VAL A 411 3.35 22.92 -17.77
CA VAL A 411 2.18 22.29 -18.43
C VAL A 411 2.65 21.11 -19.27
N CYS A 412 2.11 19.93 -18.98
CA CYS A 412 2.58 18.66 -19.53
C CYS A 412 1.41 17.78 -20.03
N THR A 413 1.72 16.82 -20.90
CA THR A 413 0.76 15.78 -21.33
C THR A 413 0.91 14.48 -20.52
N ASP A 414 2.05 14.30 -19.85
CA ASP A 414 2.39 13.16 -19.03
C ASP A 414 3.31 13.63 -17.89
N TYR A 415 3.06 13.20 -16.65
CA TYR A 415 3.91 13.53 -15.50
C TYR A 415 5.26 12.80 -15.56
N LEU A 416 5.35 11.67 -16.27
CA LEU A 416 6.55 10.84 -16.35
C LEU A 416 7.50 11.20 -17.50
N ASP A 417 7.22 12.25 -18.29
CA ASP A 417 8.09 12.70 -19.38
C ASP A 417 9.51 12.99 -18.87
N GLU A 418 10.52 12.38 -19.51
CA GLU A 418 11.91 12.35 -19.01
C GLU A 418 12.54 13.74 -18.83
N ARG A 419 12.04 14.74 -19.57
CA ARG A 419 12.47 16.14 -19.46
C ARG A 419 12.26 16.69 -18.04
N HIS A 420 11.28 16.16 -17.30
CA HIS A 420 11.01 16.56 -15.93
C HIS A 420 12.15 16.23 -14.97
N ASP A 421 13.03 15.25 -15.26
CA ASP A 421 14.23 15.04 -14.43
C ASP A 421 15.21 16.22 -14.54
N THR A 422 15.42 16.72 -15.75
CA THR A 422 16.30 17.88 -15.99
C THR A 422 15.72 19.16 -15.37
N ILE A 423 14.39 19.33 -15.38
CA ILE A 423 13.72 20.44 -14.69
C ILE A 423 13.84 20.27 -13.16
N ASN A 424 13.56 19.08 -12.65
CA ASN A 424 13.68 18.73 -11.23
C ASN A 424 15.08 19.05 -10.68
N ARG A 425 16.13 18.69 -11.42
CA ARG A 425 17.52 18.94 -11.03
C ARG A 425 17.84 20.43 -10.92
N ARG A 426 17.46 21.24 -11.92
CA ARG A 426 17.62 22.71 -11.90
C ARG A 426 16.88 23.36 -10.74
N HIS A 427 15.71 22.85 -10.39
CA HIS A 427 14.93 23.34 -9.25
C HIS A 427 15.54 22.92 -7.90
N LEU A 428 16.11 21.70 -7.79
CA LEU A 428 16.89 21.27 -6.63
C LEU A 428 18.16 22.12 -6.46
N GLU A 429 18.89 22.39 -7.53
CA GLU A 429 20.11 23.24 -7.56
C GLU A 429 19.82 24.70 -7.19
N SER A 430 18.68 25.25 -7.60
CA SER A 430 18.32 26.66 -7.36
C SER A 430 17.41 26.90 -6.14
N GLY A 431 16.95 25.84 -5.47
CA GLY A 431 16.02 25.91 -4.34
C GLY A 431 14.55 26.23 -4.70
N LYS A 432 14.28 26.71 -5.93
CA LYS A 432 13.01 27.37 -6.28
C LYS A 432 11.83 26.41 -6.40
N PRO A 433 10.62 26.79 -5.95
CA PRO A 433 9.44 25.95 -6.06
C PRO A 433 8.94 25.84 -7.50
N TRP A 434 8.32 24.70 -7.83
CA TRP A 434 7.67 24.47 -9.12
C TRP A 434 6.53 23.46 -9.03
N ILE A 435 5.65 23.45 -10.03
CA ILE A 435 4.46 22.60 -10.08
C ILE A 435 4.27 22.01 -11.48
N LEU A 436 3.79 20.77 -11.53
CA LEU A 436 3.25 20.16 -12.76
C LEU A 436 1.74 20.37 -12.87
N VAL A 437 1.29 20.62 -14.09
CA VAL A 437 -0.13 20.63 -14.46
C VAL A 437 -0.31 19.80 -15.74
N ARG A 438 -1.14 18.76 -15.67
CA ARG A 438 -1.64 18.01 -16.83
C ARG A 438 -3.13 18.29 -16.96
N PRO A 439 -3.55 19.25 -17.80
CA PRO A 439 -4.95 19.60 -17.94
C PRO A 439 -5.70 18.64 -18.90
N ASN A 440 -4.97 17.82 -19.66
CA ASN A 440 -5.51 16.94 -20.71
C ASN A 440 -5.83 15.53 -20.19
N GLY A 441 -6.77 14.86 -20.87
CA GLY A 441 -7.22 13.49 -20.55
C GLY A 441 -8.46 13.43 -19.67
N ILE A 442 -9.03 12.23 -19.49
CA ILE A 442 -10.22 12.02 -18.64
C ILE A 442 -9.94 12.16 -17.13
N ARG A 443 -8.66 12.27 -16.75
CA ARG A 443 -8.20 12.50 -15.37
C ARG A 443 -7.09 13.55 -15.35
N PRO A 444 -7.41 14.85 -15.48
CA PRO A 444 -6.45 15.92 -15.26
C PRO A 444 -5.82 15.83 -13.87
N LEU A 445 -4.58 16.30 -13.75
CA LEU A 445 -3.76 16.20 -12.55
C LEU A 445 -2.94 17.48 -12.36
N PHE A 446 -3.06 18.14 -11.22
CA PHE A 446 -2.31 19.34 -10.87
C PHE A 446 -1.75 19.26 -9.46
N GLY A 447 -0.51 19.69 -9.28
CA GLY A 447 0.21 19.53 -8.01
C GLY A 447 0.95 18.18 -7.89
N PRO A 448 1.76 17.99 -6.83
CA PRO A 448 2.03 18.97 -5.76
C PRO A 448 2.86 20.16 -6.27
N VAL A 449 2.96 21.21 -5.46
CA VAL A 449 4.09 22.13 -5.55
C VAL A 449 5.31 21.42 -4.95
N PHE A 450 6.31 21.14 -5.78
CA PHE A 450 7.62 20.67 -5.34
C PHE A 450 8.38 21.86 -4.73
N ARG A 451 8.87 21.69 -3.50
CA ARG A 451 9.50 22.76 -2.70
C ARG A 451 10.90 22.32 -2.24
N PRO A 452 11.95 22.54 -3.06
CA PRO A 452 13.29 22.07 -2.78
C PRO A 452 13.91 22.67 -1.51
N ALA A 453 13.80 23.99 -1.32
CA ALA A 453 14.35 24.68 -0.14
C ALA A 453 13.78 24.19 1.20
N ASP A 454 12.51 23.76 1.20
CA ASP A 454 11.81 23.30 2.41
C ASP A 454 12.09 21.82 2.76
N GLY A 455 12.92 21.12 1.96
CA GLY A 455 13.11 19.67 2.08
C GLY A 455 11.86 18.86 1.71
N GLY A 456 10.98 19.41 0.86
CA GLY A 456 9.76 18.75 0.39
C GLY A 456 10.01 17.60 -0.59
N PRO A 457 8.95 16.91 -1.07
CA PRO A 457 9.08 15.96 -2.16
C PRO A 457 9.62 16.65 -3.42
N CYS A 458 10.54 16.00 -4.13
CA CYS A 458 10.93 16.37 -5.49
C CYS A 458 10.13 15.55 -6.52
N TRP A 459 10.22 15.89 -7.81
CA TRP A 459 9.52 15.13 -8.85
C TRP A 459 9.94 13.65 -8.89
N ALA A 460 11.22 13.35 -8.71
CA ALA A 460 11.69 11.95 -8.68
C ALA A 460 11.05 11.10 -7.55
N CYS A 461 10.61 11.70 -6.44
CA CYS A 461 9.83 11.00 -5.41
C CYS A 461 8.44 10.60 -5.94
N LEU A 462 7.75 11.51 -6.64
CA LEU A 462 6.43 11.28 -7.23
C LEU A 462 6.52 10.31 -8.43
N ALA A 463 7.46 10.54 -9.34
CA ALA A 463 7.68 9.72 -10.53
C ALA A 463 7.97 8.25 -10.17
N TYR A 464 8.63 8.00 -9.03
CA TYR A 464 8.86 6.65 -8.51
C TYR A 464 7.55 5.91 -8.18
N ARG A 465 6.59 6.58 -7.53
CA ARG A 465 5.27 6.03 -7.19
C ARG A 465 4.38 5.91 -8.43
N LEU A 466 4.37 6.93 -9.31
CA LEU A 466 3.67 6.89 -10.60
C LEU A 466 4.09 5.70 -11.49
N ARG A 467 5.41 5.51 -11.69
CA ARG A 467 5.95 4.35 -12.44
C ARG A 467 5.52 3.01 -11.84
N ALA A 468 5.28 2.95 -10.53
CA ALA A 468 4.83 1.74 -9.85
C ALA A 468 3.35 1.38 -10.11
N HIS A 469 2.49 2.36 -10.40
CA HIS A 469 1.10 2.11 -10.84
C HIS A 469 0.98 1.89 -12.35
N GLU A 470 1.96 2.35 -13.13
CA GLU A 470 2.01 2.24 -14.60
C GLU A 470 2.57 0.90 -15.13
N GLU A 471 2.14 -0.23 -14.56
CA GLU A 471 2.66 -1.56 -14.94
C GLU A 471 2.44 -1.87 -16.44
N VAL A 472 1.22 -1.68 -16.96
CA VAL A 472 0.89 -1.92 -18.37
C VAL A 472 1.67 -0.99 -19.32
N HIS A 473 1.83 0.28 -18.93
CA HIS A 473 2.57 1.26 -19.73
C HIS A 473 4.07 0.91 -19.74
N SER A 474 4.60 0.42 -18.63
CA SER A 474 5.98 -0.05 -18.52
C SER A 474 6.21 -1.34 -19.31
N PHE A 475 5.23 -2.25 -19.37
CA PHE A 475 5.26 -3.39 -20.29
C PHE A 475 5.25 -2.95 -21.77
N LEU A 476 4.44 -1.96 -22.16
CA LEU A 476 4.42 -1.42 -23.52
C LEU A 476 5.75 -0.74 -23.89
N ARG A 477 6.29 0.11 -23.00
CA ARG A 477 7.64 0.69 -23.13
C ARG A 477 8.72 -0.39 -23.28
N ASN A 478 8.61 -1.49 -22.54
CA ASN A 478 9.52 -2.64 -22.62
C ASN A 478 9.42 -3.46 -23.92
N LEU A 479 8.36 -3.26 -24.73
CA LEU A 479 8.18 -3.90 -26.05
C LEU A 479 8.53 -2.99 -27.23
N GLY A 480 8.28 -1.68 -27.13
CA GLY A 480 8.37 -0.74 -28.26
C GLY A 480 9.03 0.60 -27.96
N GLY A 481 9.67 0.75 -26.80
CA GLY A 481 10.23 2.03 -26.32
C GLY A 481 9.17 3.08 -26.02
N GLU A 482 9.59 4.33 -25.82
CA GLU A 482 8.69 5.45 -25.51
C GLU A 482 7.61 5.71 -26.57
N ALA A 483 7.85 5.29 -27.83
CA ALA A 483 6.85 5.38 -28.90
C ALA A 483 5.60 4.51 -28.63
N ALA A 484 5.69 3.50 -27.76
CA ALA A 484 4.59 2.65 -27.35
C ALA A 484 3.83 3.16 -26.10
N ALA A 485 4.27 4.25 -25.46
CA ALA A 485 3.62 4.80 -24.28
C ALA A 485 2.25 5.44 -24.62
N VAL A 486 1.18 4.96 -23.99
CA VAL A 486 -0.18 5.48 -24.19
C VAL A 486 -0.36 6.79 -23.41
N ARG A 487 -0.15 7.93 -24.09
CA ARG A 487 -0.39 9.26 -23.52
C ARG A 487 -1.89 9.64 -23.59
N PRO A 488 -2.45 10.38 -22.62
CA PRO A 488 -3.85 10.82 -22.67
C PRO A 488 -4.15 11.70 -23.90
N ARG A 489 -5.22 11.38 -24.63
CA ARG A 489 -5.65 12.10 -25.85
C ARG A 489 -7.01 12.78 -25.76
N ALA A 490 -7.79 12.52 -24.71
CA ALA A 490 -9.10 13.13 -24.55
C ALA A 490 -8.95 14.64 -24.29
N LEU A 491 -9.57 15.45 -25.15
CA LEU A 491 -9.49 16.90 -25.14
C LEU A 491 -10.83 17.45 -25.62
N GLU A 492 -11.52 18.18 -24.76
CA GLU A 492 -12.76 18.91 -25.04
C GLU A 492 -12.51 20.36 -24.60
N PRO A 493 -12.51 21.36 -25.51
CA PRO A 493 -12.12 22.73 -25.18
C PRO A 493 -12.87 23.34 -24.00
N ALA A 494 -14.16 23.06 -23.83
CA ALA A 494 -14.93 23.56 -22.68
C ALA A 494 -14.46 22.95 -21.34
N VAL A 495 -14.05 21.67 -21.34
CA VAL A 495 -13.47 21.01 -20.17
C VAL A 495 -12.05 21.51 -19.91
N LEU A 496 -11.26 21.75 -20.97
CA LEU A 496 -9.89 22.27 -20.86
C LEU A 496 -9.86 23.64 -20.16
N GLU A 497 -10.69 24.58 -20.59
CA GLU A 497 -10.78 25.92 -19.97
C GLU A 497 -11.22 25.83 -18.49
N ALA A 498 -12.22 24.99 -18.17
CA ALA A 498 -12.66 24.77 -16.79
C ALA A 498 -11.56 24.16 -15.90
N VAL A 499 -10.82 23.18 -16.42
CA VAL A 499 -9.70 22.53 -15.71
C VAL A 499 -8.52 23.50 -15.51
N CYS A 500 -8.20 24.31 -16.52
CA CYS A 500 -7.18 25.35 -16.40
C CYS A 500 -7.58 26.46 -15.42
N GLY A 501 -8.86 26.85 -15.39
CA GLY A 501 -9.40 27.77 -14.38
C GLY A 501 -9.29 27.21 -12.95
N LEU A 502 -9.62 25.93 -12.74
CA LEU A 502 -9.45 25.26 -11.44
C LEU A 502 -7.97 25.17 -11.02
N ALA A 503 -7.07 24.84 -11.95
CA ALA A 503 -5.63 24.80 -11.67
C ALA A 503 -5.06 26.20 -11.35
N ALA A 504 -5.47 27.23 -12.09
CA ALA A 504 -5.09 28.62 -11.81
C ALA A 504 -5.61 29.09 -10.45
N ALA A 505 -6.85 28.73 -10.07
CA ALA A 505 -7.42 29.05 -8.77
C ALA A 505 -6.66 28.38 -7.61
N GLU A 506 -6.28 27.11 -7.72
CA GLU A 506 -5.46 26.45 -6.69
C GLU A 506 -4.01 26.96 -6.66
N ILE A 507 -3.41 27.37 -7.79
CA ILE A 507 -2.11 28.06 -7.83
C ILE A 507 -2.19 29.42 -7.13
N ALA A 508 -3.19 30.25 -7.44
CA ALA A 508 -3.46 31.50 -6.74
C ALA A 508 -3.67 31.27 -5.24
N ARG A 509 -4.41 30.21 -4.87
CA ARG A 509 -4.64 29.82 -3.49
C ARG A 509 -3.35 29.46 -2.76
N TRP A 510 -2.41 28.78 -3.42
CA TRP A 510 -1.08 28.51 -2.86
C TRP A 510 -0.27 29.80 -2.68
N LEU A 511 -0.27 30.71 -3.66
CA LEU A 511 0.43 32.00 -3.55
C LEU A 511 -0.14 32.91 -2.44
N VAL A 512 -1.44 32.82 -2.14
CA VAL A 512 -2.11 33.61 -1.09
C VAL A 512 -2.07 32.94 0.29
N LEU A 513 -2.18 31.61 0.36
CA LEU A 513 -2.38 30.88 1.63
C LEU A 513 -1.21 29.97 2.03
N ASP A 514 -0.26 29.70 1.15
CA ASP A 514 0.90 28.80 1.31
C ASP A 514 0.53 27.44 1.94
N ASP A 515 0.99 27.12 3.16
CA ASP A 515 0.86 25.80 3.82
C ASP A 515 -0.59 25.35 4.09
N LEU A 516 -1.55 26.27 3.93
CA LEU A 516 -2.98 26.01 4.05
C LEU A 516 -3.65 25.63 2.71
N ALA A 517 -2.94 25.77 1.59
CA ALA A 517 -3.46 25.40 0.26
C ALA A 517 -3.24 23.89 -0.02
N PRO A 518 -4.27 23.15 -0.49
CA PRO A 518 -4.17 21.70 -0.72
C PRO A 518 -2.97 21.25 -1.57
N ILE A 519 -2.59 22.02 -2.61
CA ILE A 519 -1.47 21.67 -3.49
C ILE A 519 -0.07 21.83 -2.88
N HIS A 520 0.07 22.44 -1.69
CA HIS A 520 1.36 22.62 -1.00
C HIS A 520 2.07 21.27 -0.67
N GLU A 521 1.30 20.18 -0.55
CA GLU A 521 1.78 18.81 -0.27
C GLU A 521 1.07 17.72 -1.09
N ARG A 522 0.12 18.06 -1.97
CA ARG A 522 -0.78 17.06 -2.61
C ARG A 522 -0.95 17.29 -4.10
N ALA A 523 -1.01 16.21 -4.87
CA ALA A 523 -1.56 16.24 -6.22
C ALA A 523 -3.09 16.13 -6.17
N ILE A 524 -3.79 16.90 -6.98
CA ILE A 524 -5.25 16.88 -7.11
C ILE A 524 -5.60 16.31 -8.49
N SER A 525 -6.42 15.27 -8.51
CA SER A 525 -7.01 14.71 -9.73
C SER A 525 -8.49 15.01 -9.79
N LEU A 526 -9.02 15.26 -10.98
CA LEU A 526 -10.46 15.29 -11.25
C LEU A 526 -10.79 14.24 -12.30
N ASP A 527 -11.68 13.29 -12.04
CA ASP A 527 -12.21 12.40 -13.07
C ASP A 527 -13.37 13.12 -13.77
N VAL A 528 -13.16 13.61 -14.99
CA VAL A 528 -14.15 14.48 -15.67
C VAL A 528 -15.35 13.71 -16.25
N VAL A 529 -15.43 12.39 -16.05
CA VAL A 529 -16.56 11.54 -16.46
C VAL A 529 -17.53 11.33 -15.30
N SER A 530 -17.00 11.13 -14.10
CA SER A 530 -17.76 10.94 -12.84
C SER A 530 -17.90 12.21 -12.00
N LEU A 531 -17.07 13.22 -12.26
CA LEU A 531 -16.84 14.42 -11.45
C LEU A 531 -16.26 14.13 -10.05
N GLU A 532 -15.73 12.93 -9.82
CA GLU A 532 -15.01 12.59 -8.58
C GLU A 532 -13.66 13.32 -8.51
N SER A 533 -13.36 13.89 -7.34
CA SER A 533 -12.04 14.50 -7.07
C SER A 533 -11.22 13.62 -6.12
N GLY A 534 -9.93 13.46 -6.45
CA GLY A 534 -8.95 12.72 -5.66
C GLY A 534 -7.85 13.66 -5.18
N SER A 535 -7.36 13.44 -3.96
CA SER A 535 -6.33 14.29 -3.36
C SER A 535 -5.23 13.42 -2.73
N HIS A 536 -4.05 13.46 -3.34
CA HIS A 536 -3.01 12.42 -3.22
C HIS A 536 -1.75 13.00 -2.55
N PRO A 537 -1.38 12.57 -1.33
CA PRO A 537 -0.28 13.17 -0.58
C PRO A 537 1.09 12.81 -1.16
N ALA A 538 1.86 13.81 -1.58
CA ALA A 538 3.19 13.60 -2.12
C ALA A 538 4.22 13.42 -0.99
N MET A 539 4.72 12.20 -0.81
CA MET A 539 5.72 11.87 0.19
C MET A 539 7.14 12.13 -0.34
N ARG A 540 7.99 12.84 0.42
CA ARG A 540 9.45 12.80 0.17
C ARG A 540 9.95 11.41 0.54
N ARG A 541 10.67 10.75 -0.37
CA ARG A 541 11.36 9.50 -0.06
C ARG A 541 12.72 9.82 0.57
N PRO A 542 13.02 9.40 1.82
CA PRO A 542 14.34 9.66 2.42
C PRO A 542 15.49 9.04 1.61
N GLN A 543 15.25 7.90 0.96
CA GLN A 543 16.21 7.21 0.09
C GLN A 543 16.06 7.58 -1.41
N CYS A 544 15.60 8.80 -1.72
CA CYS A 544 15.52 9.28 -3.11
C CYS A 544 16.91 9.57 -3.71
N LEU A 545 17.22 8.99 -4.88
CA LEU A 545 18.47 9.26 -5.63
C LEU A 545 18.67 10.73 -6.04
N ALA A 546 17.64 11.58 -5.98
CA ALA A 546 17.70 12.97 -6.43
C ALA A 546 17.61 14.03 -5.30
N CYS A 547 16.95 13.73 -4.17
CA CYS A 547 16.83 14.66 -3.04
C CYS A 547 16.87 13.99 -1.65
N GLY A 548 17.26 12.71 -1.60
CA GLY A 548 17.34 11.92 -0.38
C GLY A 548 18.72 11.97 0.26
N ASP A 549 18.97 11.00 1.15
CA ASP A 549 20.25 10.73 1.79
C ASP A 549 20.94 9.54 1.09
N GLU A 550 22.18 9.77 0.64
CA GLU A 550 23.03 8.74 -0.01
C GLU A 550 23.27 7.54 0.90
N ALA A 551 23.37 7.76 2.21
CA ALA A 551 23.57 6.70 3.21
C ALA A 551 22.39 5.72 3.29
N LEU A 552 21.22 6.07 2.73
CA LEU A 552 20.02 5.22 2.74
C LEU A 552 19.82 4.42 1.45
N TYR A 553 20.43 4.81 0.32
CA TYR A 553 20.25 4.11 -0.97
C TYR A 553 21.49 3.38 -1.51
N ARG A 554 22.68 3.65 -0.96
CA ARG A 554 23.91 2.95 -1.35
C ARG A 554 23.87 1.46 -1.11
N ALA A 555 24.11 0.65 -2.14
CA ALA A 555 24.13 -0.81 -2.04
C ALA A 555 25.25 -1.34 -1.13
N ASP A 556 26.36 -0.61 -1.02
CA ASP A 556 27.54 -0.92 -0.21
C ASP A 556 27.48 -0.38 1.24
N ARG A 557 26.35 0.19 1.66
CA ARG A 557 26.20 0.71 3.03
C ARG A 557 26.29 -0.41 4.08
N PRO A 558 26.86 -0.15 5.27
CA PRO A 558 26.97 -1.16 6.32
C PRO A 558 25.61 -1.65 6.80
N ALA A 559 25.44 -2.96 6.91
CA ALA A 559 24.21 -3.57 7.40
C ALA A 559 24.04 -3.39 8.91
N ALA A 560 22.84 -2.98 9.33
CA ALA A 560 22.50 -2.88 10.74
C ALA A 560 22.21 -4.28 11.33
N PRO A 561 22.56 -4.53 12.61
CA PRO A 561 22.10 -5.72 13.33
C PRO A 561 20.63 -5.57 13.72
N VAL A 562 19.82 -6.62 13.57
CA VAL A 562 18.45 -6.62 14.10
C VAL A 562 18.53 -6.68 15.63
N ARG A 563 17.88 -5.73 16.30
CA ARG A 563 17.88 -5.61 17.77
C ARG A 563 16.45 -5.53 18.28
N LEU A 564 15.96 -6.64 18.82
CA LEU A 564 14.64 -6.76 19.42
C LEU A 564 14.49 -5.77 20.60
N ARG A 565 13.29 -5.25 20.78
CA ARG A 565 12.89 -4.28 21.83
C ARG A 565 11.58 -4.71 22.45
N SER A 566 11.26 -4.16 23.62
CA SER A 566 9.92 -4.35 24.22
C SER A 566 8.83 -3.85 23.28
N SER A 567 7.89 -4.72 22.95
CA SER A 567 6.71 -4.51 22.13
C SER A 567 5.48 -5.08 22.86
N PRO A 568 4.89 -4.36 23.83
CA PRO A 568 3.70 -4.82 24.54
C PRO A 568 2.54 -5.07 23.57
N LYS A 569 1.80 -6.18 23.75
CA LYS A 569 0.79 -6.68 22.81
C LYS A 569 -0.65 -6.73 23.40
N PRO A 570 -1.23 -5.61 23.86
CA PRO A 570 -2.50 -5.58 24.60
C PRO A 570 -3.76 -5.81 23.74
N VAL A 571 -3.64 -6.07 22.43
CA VAL A 571 -4.78 -6.29 21.54
C VAL A 571 -4.79 -7.71 21.01
N HIS A 572 -5.88 -8.44 21.27
CA HIS A 572 -6.09 -9.81 20.84
C HIS A 572 -7.26 -9.84 19.85
N ASN A 573 -7.09 -10.44 18.66
CA ASN A 573 -8.16 -10.72 17.70
C ASN A 573 -7.69 -11.72 16.62
N SER A 574 -8.55 -12.01 15.64
CA SER A 574 -8.27 -12.87 14.47
C SER A 574 -7.07 -12.45 13.61
N GLY A 575 -6.58 -11.23 13.75
CA GLY A 575 -5.34 -10.72 13.15
C GLY A 575 -4.07 -11.01 13.93
N GLY A 576 -4.14 -11.72 15.06
CA GLY A 576 -3.02 -11.99 15.97
C GLY A 576 -3.08 -11.18 17.27
N GLN A 577 -2.11 -11.43 18.15
CA GLN A 577 -1.81 -10.53 19.28
C GLN A 577 -0.94 -9.36 18.77
N ARG A 578 -1.31 -8.12 19.13
CA ARG A 578 -0.82 -6.87 18.49
C ARG A 578 -0.64 -5.71 19.47
N ALA A 579 0.24 -4.78 19.11
CA ALA A 579 0.56 -3.59 19.89
C ALA A 579 -0.52 -2.50 19.83
N VAL A 580 -1.31 -2.45 18.74
CA VAL A 580 -2.37 -1.45 18.52
C VAL A 580 -3.56 -2.06 17.79
N PRO A 581 -4.80 -1.53 17.94
CA PRO A 581 -5.97 -2.04 17.24
C PRO A 581 -5.90 -1.71 15.73
N PRO A 582 -6.55 -2.51 14.86
CA PRO A 582 -6.48 -2.33 13.40
C PRO A 582 -6.91 -0.93 12.93
N GLY A 583 -7.85 -0.29 13.63
CA GLY A 583 -8.24 1.10 13.35
C GLY A 583 -7.11 2.12 13.51
N ALA A 584 -6.15 1.88 14.41
CA ALA A 584 -4.97 2.74 14.58
C ALA A 584 -3.91 2.49 13.50
N THR A 585 -3.70 1.23 13.09
CA THR A 585 -2.87 0.88 11.93
C THR A 585 -3.41 1.52 10.66
N LEU A 586 -4.72 1.43 10.44
CA LEU A 586 -5.41 2.09 9.33
C LEU A 586 -5.28 3.62 9.40
N ALA A 587 -5.51 4.24 10.56
CA ALA A 587 -5.36 5.70 10.72
C ALA A 587 -3.93 6.17 10.42
N ARG A 588 -2.91 5.40 10.81
CA ARG A 588 -1.50 5.69 10.53
C ARG A 588 -1.15 5.55 9.05
N TYR A 589 -1.53 4.43 8.41
CA TYR A 589 -1.00 4.04 7.10
C TYR A 589 -1.98 4.21 5.91
N ARG A 590 -3.25 4.60 6.10
CA ARG A 590 -4.20 4.80 4.97
C ARG A 590 -3.75 5.86 3.96
N HIS A 591 -2.82 6.75 4.32
CA HIS A 591 -2.19 7.70 3.39
C HIS A 591 -1.39 7.01 2.25
N LEU A 592 -1.03 5.73 2.42
CA LEU A 592 -0.40 4.87 1.41
C LEU A 592 -1.40 4.33 0.37
N VAL A 593 -2.71 4.55 0.55
CA VAL A 593 -3.75 4.18 -0.41
C VAL A 593 -4.00 5.36 -1.37
N SER A 594 -3.40 5.30 -2.57
CA SER A 594 -3.59 6.27 -3.64
C SER A 594 -3.08 5.68 -4.96
N PRO A 595 -3.82 5.79 -6.08
CA PRO A 595 -3.39 5.32 -7.40
C PRO A 595 -2.36 6.23 -8.10
N ILE A 596 -1.83 7.23 -7.40
CA ILE A 596 -0.91 8.27 -7.93
C ILE A 596 0.34 8.41 -7.05
N THR A 597 0.14 8.45 -5.72
CA THR A 597 1.21 8.71 -4.73
C THR A 597 1.44 7.56 -3.75
N GLY A 598 0.50 6.63 -3.67
CA GLY A 598 0.51 5.55 -2.68
C GLY A 598 1.49 4.45 -3.05
N VAL A 599 1.39 3.35 -2.31
CA VAL A 599 1.88 2.04 -2.76
C VAL A 599 0.74 1.05 -3.00
N VAL A 600 -0.43 1.34 -2.42
CA VAL A 600 -1.66 0.58 -2.60
C VAL A 600 -2.59 1.38 -3.50
N THR A 601 -2.90 0.85 -4.69
CA THR A 601 -3.69 1.57 -5.72
C THR A 601 -5.11 1.90 -5.26
N TRP A 602 -5.74 1.00 -4.50
CA TRP A 602 -7.11 1.07 -3.96
C TRP A 602 -7.27 0.02 -2.86
N LEU A 603 -8.27 0.17 -1.99
CA LEU A 603 -8.59 -0.72 -0.88
C LEU A 603 -10.12 -0.77 -0.70
N THR A 604 -10.76 -1.94 -0.83
CA THR A 604 -12.22 -2.07 -0.69
C THR A 604 -12.63 -3.46 -0.19
N ARG A 605 -13.81 -3.53 0.47
CA ARG A 605 -14.52 -4.80 0.73
C ARG A 605 -14.98 -5.42 -0.60
N THR A 606 -14.97 -6.75 -0.72
CA THR A 606 -15.45 -7.49 -1.91
C THR A 606 -16.70 -8.32 -1.64
N THR A 607 -16.91 -8.71 -0.40
CA THR A 607 -18.13 -9.32 0.12
C THR A 607 -19.24 -8.28 0.25
N ASP A 608 -20.51 -8.71 0.26
CA ASP A 608 -21.65 -7.83 0.58
C ASP A 608 -21.40 -7.06 1.89
N GLU A 609 -21.74 -5.77 1.92
CA GLU A 609 -21.63 -4.97 3.14
C GLU A 609 -22.62 -5.42 4.21
N ALA A 610 -23.78 -5.96 3.79
CA ALA A 610 -24.83 -6.47 4.66
C ALA A 610 -24.51 -7.84 5.30
N ASP A 611 -23.47 -8.56 4.83
CA ASP A 611 -23.04 -9.80 5.48
C ASP A 611 -22.33 -9.48 6.81
N PRO A 612 -22.82 -9.96 7.97
CA PRO A 612 -22.26 -9.65 9.28
C PRO A 612 -21.07 -10.53 9.68
N TRP A 613 -20.70 -11.53 8.88
CA TRP A 613 -19.73 -12.58 9.26
C TRP A 613 -18.60 -12.75 8.22
N LEU A 614 -18.91 -12.66 6.92
CA LEU A 614 -17.92 -12.81 5.85
C LEU A 614 -17.28 -11.47 5.50
N HIS A 615 -16.02 -11.28 5.90
CA HIS A 615 -15.29 -10.03 5.71
C HIS A 615 -14.01 -10.24 4.90
N VAL A 616 -14.07 -9.98 3.60
CA VAL A 616 -12.90 -9.98 2.70
C VAL A 616 -12.73 -8.59 2.10
N TYR A 617 -11.51 -8.06 2.21
CA TYR A 617 -11.07 -6.83 1.53
C TYR A 617 -9.99 -7.18 0.52
N TRP A 618 -9.94 -6.50 -0.61
CA TRP A 618 -8.82 -6.57 -1.55
C TRP A 618 -8.09 -5.22 -1.63
N ALA A 619 -6.81 -5.28 -1.98
CA ALA A 619 -5.91 -4.14 -2.05
C ALA A 619 -4.96 -4.21 -3.28
N GLY A 620 -5.05 -3.18 -4.14
CA GLY A 620 -4.07 -2.89 -5.19
C GLY A 620 -3.78 -4.00 -6.21
N ASN A 621 -2.56 -3.96 -6.76
CA ASN A 621 -1.93 -5.02 -7.55
C ASN A 621 -0.69 -5.52 -6.79
N ASN A 622 -0.35 -6.80 -6.91
CA ASN A 622 0.87 -7.36 -6.32
C ASN A 622 2.12 -6.95 -7.12
N VAL A 623 2.81 -5.90 -6.68
CA VAL A 623 3.95 -5.30 -7.41
C VAL A 623 5.20 -6.19 -7.48
N ALA A 624 5.31 -7.22 -6.63
CA ALA A 624 6.43 -8.17 -6.65
C ALA A 624 6.38 -9.16 -7.82
N LEU A 625 5.27 -9.24 -8.56
CA LEU A 625 5.07 -10.21 -9.66
C LEU A 625 5.25 -9.62 -11.08
N ARG A 626 5.88 -8.45 -11.19
CA ARG A 626 6.10 -7.75 -12.47
C ARG A 626 6.97 -8.56 -13.44
N SER A 627 6.65 -8.51 -14.72
CA SER A 627 7.40 -9.23 -15.76
C SER A 627 7.21 -8.62 -17.15
N ARG A 628 8.20 -8.84 -18.02
CA ARG A 628 8.21 -8.44 -19.44
C ARG A 628 7.44 -9.42 -20.35
N ARG A 629 6.77 -10.44 -19.80
CA ARG A 629 6.02 -11.48 -20.55
C ARG A 629 4.50 -11.31 -20.39
N LEU A 630 3.74 -11.37 -21.48
CA LEU A 630 2.28 -11.16 -21.50
C LEU A 630 1.50 -12.11 -20.58
N SER A 631 1.93 -13.37 -20.48
CA SER A 631 1.36 -14.38 -19.58
C SER A 631 1.55 -14.01 -18.10
N SER A 632 2.71 -13.44 -17.75
CA SER A 632 2.99 -12.96 -16.40
C SER A 632 2.30 -11.63 -16.11
N LEU A 633 2.18 -10.69 -17.07
CA LEU A 633 1.37 -9.47 -16.91
C LEU A 633 -0.11 -9.80 -16.65
N ARG A 634 -0.68 -10.79 -17.36
CA ARG A 634 -2.04 -11.28 -17.08
C ARG A 634 -2.18 -11.89 -15.68
N ARG A 635 -1.08 -12.33 -15.06
CA ARG A 635 -1.03 -12.83 -13.67
C ARG A 635 -0.91 -11.68 -12.67
N SER A 636 0.01 -10.73 -12.85
CA SER A 636 0.20 -9.60 -11.92
C SER A 636 -1.01 -8.65 -11.87
N LEU A 637 -1.66 -8.38 -13.01
CA LEU A 637 -2.92 -7.62 -13.06
C LEU A 637 -4.12 -8.34 -12.40
N ARG A 638 -3.99 -9.64 -12.11
CA ARG A 638 -5.00 -10.45 -11.41
C ARG A 638 -4.62 -10.75 -9.95
N SER A 639 -3.33 -10.82 -9.64
CA SER A 639 -2.82 -11.00 -8.28
C SER A 639 -2.92 -9.69 -7.51
N LYS A 640 -3.68 -9.75 -6.43
CA LYS A 640 -4.00 -8.63 -5.55
C LYS A 640 -3.71 -9.08 -4.13
N SER A 641 -3.34 -8.15 -3.26
CA SER A 641 -3.33 -8.46 -1.83
C SER A 641 -4.78 -8.53 -1.32
N ALA A 642 -5.01 -9.41 -0.35
CA ALA A 642 -6.32 -9.75 0.16
C ALA A 642 -6.29 -9.88 1.68
N GLY A 643 -7.13 -9.09 2.33
CA GLY A 643 -7.32 -9.11 3.78
C GLY A 643 -8.35 -10.12 4.23
N LYS A 644 -8.17 -10.57 5.47
CA LYS A 644 -9.03 -11.53 6.17
C LYS A 644 -9.16 -11.17 7.65
N GLY A 645 -10.27 -11.56 8.29
CA GLY A 645 -10.47 -11.40 9.72
C GLY A 645 -11.95 -11.43 10.12
N SER A 646 -12.20 -11.76 11.39
CA SER A 646 -13.54 -11.85 12.00
C SER A 646 -14.23 -10.49 12.25
N THR A 647 -13.66 -9.39 11.76
CA THR A 647 -14.33 -8.08 11.70
C THR A 647 -13.95 -7.33 10.42
N PRO A 648 -14.80 -6.40 9.90
CA PRO A 648 -14.48 -5.62 8.71
C PRO A 648 -13.20 -4.80 8.85
N ARG A 649 -12.95 -4.21 10.04
CA ARG A 649 -11.74 -3.41 10.30
C ARG A 649 -10.47 -4.26 10.33
N GLN A 650 -10.53 -5.48 10.85
CA GLN A 650 -9.37 -6.38 10.83
C GLN A 650 -9.06 -6.85 9.40
N SER A 651 -10.09 -7.17 8.61
CA SER A 651 -9.93 -7.51 7.20
C SER A 651 -9.38 -6.34 6.37
N GLU A 652 -9.88 -5.12 6.57
CA GLU A 652 -9.35 -3.91 5.91
C GLU A 652 -7.87 -3.65 6.28
N ALA A 653 -7.51 -3.77 7.57
CA ALA A 653 -6.13 -3.62 8.02
C ALA A 653 -5.21 -4.71 7.46
N SER A 654 -5.67 -5.96 7.41
CA SER A 654 -4.95 -7.08 6.82
C SER A 654 -4.65 -6.85 5.34
N ALA A 655 -5.63 -6.38 4.55
CA ALA A 655 -5.43 -6.08 3.13
C ALA A 655 -4.42 -4.94 2.91
N LEU A 656 -4.46 -3.90 3.74
CA LEU A 656 -3.49 -2.79 3.68
C LEU A 656 -2.07 -3.26 4.03
N CYS A 657 -1.91 -4.03 5.10
CA CYS A 657 -0.60 -4.46 5.56
C CYS A 657 0.07 -5.43 4.57
N GLU A 658 -0.67 -6.40 4.03
CA GLU A 658 -0.13 -7.30 3.01
C GLU A 658 0.26 -6.53 1.73
N ALA A 659 -0.53 -5.57 1.27
CA ALA A 659 -0.16 -4.76 0.10
C ALA A 659 1.12 -3.92 0.32
N VAL A 660 1.38 -3.48 1.55
CA VAL A 660 2.61 -2.77 1.95
C VAL A 660 3.80 -3.72 2.13
N GLU A 661 3.56 -4.94 2.59
CA GLU A 661 4.53 -6.05 2.64
C GLU A 661 4.98 -6.44 1.22
N ARG A 662 4.05 -6.76 0.31
CA ARG A 662 4.36 -7.08 -1.10
C ARG A 662 5.13 -5.96 -1.80
N TYR A 663 4.84 -4.70 -1.45
CA TYR A 663 5.63 -3.57 -1.94
C TYR A 663 7.05 -3.59 -1.38
N SER A 664 7.20 -3.66 -0.06
CA SER A 664 8.49 -3.53 0.61
C SER A 664 9.42 -4.72 0.35
N GLY A 665 8.88 -5.90 0.09
CA GLY A 665 9.59 -7.12 -0.32
C GLY A 665 9.89 -7.23 -1.81
N ALA A 666 9.50 -6.27 -2.65
CA ALA A 666 9.98 -6.17 -4.03
C ALA A 666 11.43 -5.68 -4.07
N PHE A 667 12.09 -5.74 -5.24
CA PHE A 667 13.41 -5.16 -5.47
C PHE A 667 13.27 -3.72 -6.02
N HIS A 668 13.94 -2.76 -5.36
CA HIS A 668 13.84 -1.33 -5.62
C HIS A 668 15.12 -0.73 -6.23
N GLY A 669 16.23 -1.47 -6.17
CA GLY A 669 17.58 -1.04 -6.54
C GLY A 669 18.39 -0.48 -5.37
N ASP A 670 17.72 -0.07 -4.29
CA ASP A 670 18.26 0.56 -3.07
C ASP A 670 18.58 -0.46 -1.93
N GLU A 671 18.49 -1.76 -2.21
CA GLU A 671 18.87 -2.87 -1.31
C GLU A 671 20.39 -2.96 -1.04
N ILE A 672 20.76 -3.31 0.20
CA ILE A 672 22.15 -3.63 0.57
C ILE A 672 22.57 -4.92 -0.13
N ARG A 673 23.62 -4.88 -0.96
CA ARG A 673 24.14 -6.07 -1.64
C ARG A 673 25.56 -5.88 -2.15
N SER A 674 26.31 -6.98 -2.25
CA SER A 674 27.64 -7.03 -2.86
C SER A 674 27.75 -8.24 -3.78
N ARG A 675 28.52 -8.10 -4.87
CA ARG A 675 28.64 -9.12 -5.90
C ARG A 675 29.82 -10.05 -5.62
N HIS A 676 29.55 -11.35 -5.48
CA HIS A 676 30.52 -12.37 -5.08
C HIS A 676 30.16 -13.75 -5.65
N ARG A 677 31.14 -14.65 -5.70
CA ARG A 677 30.96 -16.09 -5.87
C ARG A 677 30.61 -16.72 -4.51
N LEU A 678 30.13 -17.97 -4.50
CA LEU A 678 29.82 -18.67 -3.24
C LEU A 678 31.08 -18.86 -2.37
N LEU A 679 32.20 -19.21 -3.01
CA LEU A 679 33.46 -19.52 -2.33
C LEU A 679 34.14 -18.29 -1.71
N ASP A 680 33.79 -17.07 -2.11
CA ASP A 680 34.36 -15.84 -1.55
C ASP A 680 33.97 -15.59 -0.08
N PHE A 681 32.96 -16.33 0.42
CA PHE A 681 32.50 -16.28 1.82
C PHE A 681 33.15 -17.32 2.74
N GLU A 682 34.00 -18.21 2.21
CA GLU A 682 34.69 -19.24 3.01
C GLU A 682 35.89 -18.66 3.79
N LYS A 683 35.84 -18.75 5.11
CA LYS A 683 36.84 -18.21 6.04
C LYS A 683 37.12 -19.23 7.15
N ALA A 684 38.38 -19.67 7.23
CA ALA A 684 38.87 -20.59 8.27
C ALA A 684 38.08 -21.92 8.42
N GLY A 685 37.33 -22.35 7.39
CA GLY A 685 36.51 -23.56 7.40
C GLY A 685 35.01 -23.32 7.68
N GLU A 686 34.59 -22.09 8.00
CA GLU A 686 33.18 -21.69 8.00
C GLU A 686 32.87 -20.85 6.75
N SER A 687 31.69 -21.03 6.14
CA SER A 687 31.16 -20.06 5.18
C SER A 687 30.23 -19.08 5.86
N GLU A 688 30.41 -17.77 5.61
CA GLU A 688 29.47 -16.72 6.01
C GLU A 688 28.17 -16.72 5.17
N ALA A 689 28.23 -17.32 3.98
CA ALA A 689 27.06 -17.54 3.13
C ALA A 689 26.28 -18.80 3.55
N ILE A 690 25.00 -18.81 3.18
CA ILE A 690 24.11 -19.98 3.24
C ILE A 690 23.90 -20.44 1.80
N HIS A 691 24.05 -21.74 1.53
CA HIS A 691 23.90 -22.23 0.17
C HIS A 691 22.41 -22.17 -0.25
N PRO A 692 22.06 -21.71 -1.47
CA PRO A 692 20.69 -21.33 -1.80
C PRO A 692 19.65 -22.45 -1.63
N ASN A 693 20.05 -23.70 -1.89
CA ASN A 693 19.14 -24.84 -1.78
C ASN A 693 18.86 -25.27 -0.33
N ASP A 694 19.59 -24.75 0.65
CA ASP A 694 19.36 -25.01 2.07
C ASP A 694 18.10 -24.27 2.58
N VAL A 695 17.69 -23.24 1.82
CA VAL A 695 16.45 -22.47 1.99
C VAL A 695 15.41 -22.86 0.94
N GLN A 696 15.82 -23.13 -0.31
CA GLN A 696 14.88 -23.48 -1.40
C GLN A 696 14.44 -24.96 -1.41
N LEU A 697 15.24 -25.87 -0.83
CA LEU A 697 14.88 -27.26 -0.51
C LEU A 697 14.33 -28.09 -1.69
N PHE A 698 14.84 -27.89 -2.91
CA PHE A 698 14.59 -28.79 -4.03
C PHE A 698 15.47 -30.04 -3.95
N SER A 699 14.94 -31.21 -4.33
CA SER A 699 15.75 -32.44 -4.37
C SER A 699 16.73 -32.45 -5.55
N ASP A 700 17.78 -33.27 -5.48
CA ASP A 700 18.68 -33.49 -6.62
C ASP A 700 17.96 -34.02 -7.86
N ARG A 701 16.87 -34.78 -7.69
CA ARG A 701 16.01 -35.25 -8.78
C ARG A 701 15.29 -34.06 -9.43
N GLN A 702 14.75 -33.14 -8.64
CA GLN A 702 14.11 -31.93 -9.16
C GLN A 702 15.11 -31.00 -9.86
N LEU A 703 16.25 -30.71 -9.23
CA LEU A 703 17.29 -29.82 -9.78
C LEU A 703 17.90 -30.36 -11.08
N SER A 704 18.08 -31.68 -11.20
CA SER A 704 18.60 -32.31 -12.42
C SER A 704 17.55 -32.42 -13.56
N ASP A 705 16.28 -32.17 -13.26
CA ASP A 705 15.12 -32.29 -14.17
C ASP A 705 14.39 -30.94 -14.35
N ALA A 706 15.02 -29.84 -13.90
CA ALA A 706 14.41 -28.52 -13.75
C ALA A 706 13.78 -28.01 -15.06
N GLU A 707 14.44 -28.20 -16.21
CA GLU A 707 13.91 -27.81 -17.52
C GLU A 707 12.57 -28.50 -17.83
N ARG A 708 12.46 -29.81 -17.57
CA ARG A 708 11.26 -30.61 -17.85
C ARG A 708 10.13 -30.31 -16.87
N ILE A 709 10.46 -29.96 -15.62
CA ILE A 709 9.48 -29.52 -14.62
C ILE A 709 8.96 -28.12 -15.00
N ASN A 710 9.85 -27.17 -15.29
CA ASN A 710 9.52 -25.81 -15.68
C ASN A 710 8.74 -25.76 -17.02
N ALA A 711 8.99 -26.68 -17.94
CA ALA A 711 8.25 -26.81 -19.21
C ALA A 711 6.74 -27.11 -19.01
N ARG A 712 6.31 -27.55 -17.82
CA ARG A 712 4.89 -27.68 -17.45
C ARG A 712 4.20 -26.32 -17.27
N GLY A 713 4.96 -25.24 -17.08
CA GLY A 713 4.44 -23.87 -16.97
C GLY A 713 3.76 -23.53 -15.64
N HIS A 714 3.94 -24.32 -14.58
CA HIS A 714 3.33 -24.07 -13.28
C HIS A 714 3.79 -22.71 -12.70
N PRO A 715 2.88 -21.84 -12.22
CA PRO A 715 3.24 -20.46 -11.85
C PRO A 715 4.17 -20.35 -10.63
N TYR A 716 4.07 -21.28 -9.68
CA TYR A 716 4.77 -21.21 -8.39
C TYR A 716 5.80 -22.33 -8.16
N ASN A 717 5.76 -23.40 -8.96
CA ASN A 717 6.62 -24.59 -8.77
C ASN A 717 7.76 -24.52 -9.80
N PHE A 718 8.42 -23.37 -9.82
CA PHE A 718 9.57 -23.13 -10.67
C PHE A 718 10.82 -23.65 -9.96
N VAL A 719 11.49 -24.62 -10.58
CA VAL A 719 12.75 -25.18 -10.09
C VAL A 719 13.91 -24.35 -10.66
N PRO A 720 14.80 -23.77 -9.84
CA PRO A 720 15.97 -23.07 -10.34
C PRO A 720 16.97 -24.04 -10.98
N LEU A 721 17.87 -23.52 -11.81
CA LEU A 721 19.09 -24.25 -12.16
C LEU A 721 19.97 -24.41 -10.91
N ARG A 722 20.82 -25.44 -10.87
CA ARG A 722 21.85 -25.55 -9.83
C ARG A 722 22.75 -24.31 -9.86
N LEU A 723 23.19 -23.88 -8.68
CA LEU A 723 24.22 -22.83 -8.56
C LEU A 723 25.53 -23.36 -9.14
N ASP A 724 26.11 -22.61 -10.08
CA ASP A 724 27.54 -22.69 -10.39
C ASP A 724 28.29 -21.95 -9.26
N PRO A 725 29.17 -22.61 -8.48
CA PRO A 725 29.87 -21.98 -7.36
C PRO A 725 30.80 -20.83 -7.81
N GLU A 726 31.22 -20.79 -9.07
CA GLU A 726 32.04 -19.73 -9.67
C GLU A 726 31.21 -18.56 -10.21
N ALA A 727 29.87 -18.63 -10.18
CA ALA A 727 29.02 -17.54 -10.68
C ALA A 727 29.01 -16.34 -9.71
N GLU A 728 29.55 -15.21 -10.16
CA GLU A 728 29.41 -13.93 -9.46
C GLU A 728 27.95 -13.42 -9.50
N ILE A 729 27.27 -13.48 -8.36
CA ILE A 729 25.88 -13.01 -8.17
C ILE A 729 25.79 -11.99 -7.04
N ASP A 730 24.70 -11.22 -6.96
CA ASP A 730 24.47 -10.25 -5.89
C ASP A 730 23.99 -10.97 -4.61
N TRP A 731 24.72 -10.82 -3.50
CA TRP A 731 24.38 -11.32 -2.16
C TRP A 731 23.96 -10.19 -1.23
N SER A 732 22.92 -10.41 -0.42
CA SER A 732 22.50 -9.49 0.64
C SER A 732 22.74 -10.09 2.03
N PRO A 733 23.08 -9.26 3.03
CA PRO A 733 23.22 -9.70 4.41
C PRO A 733 21.84 -9.87 5.09
N VAL A 734 21.67 -10.98 5.80
CA VAL A 734 20.53 -11.28 6.67
C VAL A 734 21.03 -11.46 8.10
N TRP A 735 20.28 -11.05 9.12
CA TRP A 735 20.73 -11.14 10.52
C TRP A 735 20.32 -12.44 11.18
N SER A 736 21.26 -13.18 11.75
CA SER A 736 21.00 -14.36 12.57
C SER A 736 20.68 -13.95 14.00
N LEU A 737 19.44 -14.17 14.43
CA LEU A 737 19.03 -14.01 15.83
C LEU A 737 19.65 -15.10 16.73
N THR A 738 20.03 -16.24 16.14
CA THR A 738 20.71 -17.36 16.82
C THR A 738 22.21 -17.13 16.97
N GLN A 739 22.91 -16.75 15.90
CA GLN A 739 24.38 -16.61 15.92
C GLN A 739 24.84 -15.18 16.27
N GLY A 740 23.93 -14.20 16.36
CA GLY A 740 24.27 -12.82 16.71
C GLY A 740 25.17 -12.12 15.69
N ARG A 741 25.12 -12.54 14.42
CA ARG A 741 25.92 -12.03 13.29
C ARG A 741 25.10 -11.96 12.01
N HIS A 742 25.59 -11.24 11.01
CA HIS A 742 25.07 -11.37 9.64
C HIS A 742 25.53 -12.69 9.00
N ARG A 743 24.65 -13.26 8.17
CA ARG A 743 24.86 -14.36 7.21
C ARG A 743 24.52 -13.80 5.82
N TYR A 744 24.90 -14.47 4.74
CA TYR A 744 24.63 -14.01 3.37
C TYR A 744 23.76 -14.98 2.56
N LEU A 745 22.83 -14.43 1.79
CA LEU A 745 21.96 -15.15 0.84
C LEU A 745 21.85 -14.38 -0.48
N PRO A 746 21.55 -15.03 -1.63
CA PRO A 746 21.36 -14.33 -2.89
C PRO A 746 20.21 -13.34 -2.83
N THR A 747 20.45 -12.12 -3.32
CA THR A 747 19.47 -11.01 -3.32
C THR A 747 18.17 -11.39 -4.04
N SER A 748 18.28 -12.22 -5.09
CA SER A 748 17.17 -12.72 -5.91
C SER A 748 16.28 -13.77 -5.22
N ILE A 749 16.67 -14.31 -4.06
CA ILE A 749 15.81 -15.14 -3.20
C ILE A 749 15.06 -14.27 -2.17
N LEU A 750 15.65 -13.13 -1.81
CA LEU A 750 15.19 -12.28 -0.72
C LEU A 750 14.13 -11.27 -1.18
N TYR A 751 14.32 -10.69 -2.37
CA TYR A 751 13.47 -9.63 -2.92
C TYR A 751 12.85 -10.02 -4.27
N GLY A 752 11.59 -9.63 -4.48
CA GLY A 752 10.88 -9.82 -5.75
C GLY A 752 11.44 -8.97 -6.88
N VAL A 753 12.35 -9.54 -7.67
CA VAL A 753 12.92 -8.90 -8.88
C VAL A 753 11.96 -9.10 -10.05
N ALA A 754 11.68 -8.03 -10.81
CA ALA A 754 10.95 -8.15 -12.07
C ALA A 754 11.78 -8.97 -13.09
N GLU A 755 11.13 -9.76 -13.94
CA GLU A 755 11.83 -10.62 -14.93
C GLU A 755 12.53 -9.80 -16.03
N GLU A 756 13.71 -9.24 -15.71
CA GLU A 756 14.67 -8.67 -16.65
C GLU A 756 15.63 -9.75 -17.16
N GLY A 757 16.02 -9.66 -18.44
CA GLY A 757 16.70 -10.73 -19.16
C GLY A 757 18.21 -10.80 -18.89
N GLY A 758 18.61 -11.21 -17.69
CA GLY A 758 19.99 -11.60 -17.39
C GLY A 758 20.19 -13.11 -17.54
N ASP A 759 21.28 -13.52 -18.19
CA ASP A 759 21.64 -14.93 -18.45
C ASP A 759 22.23 -15.65 -17.20
N GLY A 760 21.73 -15.34 -16.00
CA GLY A 760 22.19 -15.90 -14.72
C GLY A 760 21.26 -16.99 -14.15
N PRO A 761 21.71 -17.73 -13.11
CA PRO A 761 20.87 -18.72 -12.43
C PRO A 761 19.64 -18.06 -11.80
N ALA A 762 18.47 -18.31 -12.40
CA ALA A 762 17.23 -17.60 -12.11
C ALA A 762 16.55 -18.05 -10.82
N PHE A 763 17.18 -17.83 -9.67
CA PHE A 763 16.49 -17.94 -8.39
C PHE A 763 15.30 -16.97 -8.35
N LYS A 764 14.17 -17.44 -7.80
CA LYS A 764 12.97 -16.63 -7.62
C LYS A 764 12.66 -16.49 -6.14
N ALA A 765 12.55 -15.25 -5.68
CA ALA A 765 11.97 -14.93 -4.39
C ALA A 765 10.50 -15.35 -4.37
N ASP A 766 10.10 -15.97 -3.26
CA ASP A 766 8.71 -16.13 -2.87
C ASP A 766 8.36 -15.17 -1.72
N SER A 767 7.15 -15.22 -1.18
CA SER A 767 6.75 -14.42 -0.01
C SER A 767 6.82 -15.17 1.32
N ASN A 768 7.42 -16.37 1.37
CA ASN A 768 7.35 -17.20 2.57
C ASN A 768 8.10 -16.57 3.74
N GLY A 769 7.39 -16.33 4.84
CA GLY A 769 7.92 -15.66 6.03
C GLY A 769 8.09 -14.15 5.84
N CYS A 770 7.59 -13.57 4.76
CA CYS A 770 7.40 -12.12 4.67
C CYS A 770 6.25 -11.71 5.58
N ALA A 771 6.37 -10.58 6.26
CA ALA A 771 5.32 -10.06 7.13
C ALA A 771 5.48 -8.55 7.42
N ALA A 772 4.35 -7.87 7.59
CA ALA A 772 4.27 -6.50 8.10
C ALA A 772 3.74 -6.42 9.54
N GLY A 773 4.17 -5.39 10.29
CA GLY A 773 3.73 -5.11 11.66
C GLY A 773 3.63 -3.61 11.97
N ASN A 774 3.20 -3.24 13.18
CA ASN A 774 3.36 -1.86 13.69
C ASN A 774 4.71 -1.68 14.41
N THR A 775 5.34 -2.80 14.78
CA THR A 775 6.66 -2.98 15.39
C THR A 775 7.46 -4.02 14.59
N LEU A 776 8.78 -4.08 14.80
CA LEU A 776 9.63 -5.06 14.12
C LEU A 776 9.38 -6.46 14.67
N GLU A 777 9.09 -6.55 15.96
CA GLU A 777 8.81 -7.75 16.72
C GLU A 777 7.50 -8.43 16.27
N GLU A 778 6.42 -7.65 16.04
CA GLU A 778 5.19 -8.17 15.43
C GLU A 778 5.44 -8.75 14.03
N ALA A 779 6.27 -8.09 13.22
CA ALA A 779 6.59 -8.55 11.87
C ALA A 779 7.41 -9.86 11.92
N ILE A 780 8.41 -9.95 12.80
CA ILE A 780 9.21 -11.17 13.00
C ILE A 780 8.35 -12.33 13.51
N LEU A 781 7.51 -12.10 14.53
CA LEU A 781 6.61 -13.14 15.03
C LEU A 781 5.64 -13.61 13.95
N GLN A 782 5.04 -12.68 13.20
CA GLN A 782 4.09 -13.00 12.13
C GLN A 782 4.75 -13.80 10.99
N GLY A 783 5.97 -13.41 10.57
CA GLY A 783 6.72 -14.11 9.53
C GLY A 783 7.15 -15.52 9.98
N PHE A 784 7.59 -15.67 11.23
CA PHE A 784 7.91 -17.00 11.78
C PHE A 784 6.67 -17.89 11.90
N LEU A 785 5.54 -17.36 12.39
CA LEU A 785 4.29 -18.10 12.44
C LEU A 785 3.81 -18.52 11.05
N GLU A 786 4.06 -17.72 10.00
CA GLU A 786 3.85 -18.21 8.63
C GLU A 786 4.79 -19.37 8.28
N LEU A 787 6.11 -19.28 8.54
CA LEU A 787 7.01 -20.40 8.25
C LEU A 787 6.53 -21.71 8.90
N VAL A 788 6.05 -21.65 10.15
CA VAL A 788 5.48 -22.79 10.89
C VAL A 788 4.19 -23.30 10.24
N GLU A 789 3.28 -22.39 9.84
CA GLU A 789 2.04 -22.71 9.11
C GLU A 789 2.33 -23.46 7.80
N ARG A 790 3.32 -22.98 7.04
CA ARG A 790 3.68 -23.48 5.70
C ARG A 790 4.48 -24.79 5.76
N ASP A 791 5.32 -24.96 6.79
CA ASP A 791 6.08 -26.19 7.05
C ASP A 791 5.15 -27.34 7.45
N ALA A 792 4.25 -27.09 8.42
CA ALA A 792 3.24 -28.05 8.86
C ALA A 792 2.26 -28.45 7.74
N PHE A 793 1.78 -27.48 6.95
CA PHE A 793 0.92 -27.74 5.80
C PHE A 793 1.62 -28.64 4.77
N ALA A 794 2.90 -28.41 4.48
CA ALA A 794 3.68 -29.25 3.57
C ALA A 794 3.81 -30.69 4.09
N ILE A 795 4.12 -30.85 5.38
CA ILE A 795 4.27 -32.15 6.04
C ILE A 795 2.95 -32.95 5.95
N TRP A 796 1.82 -32.34 6.30
CA TRP A 796 0.49 -32.96 6.15
C TRP A 796 0.16 -33.31 4.69
N TRP A 797 0.25 -32.33 3.79
CA TRP A 797 -0.24 -32.44 2.42
C TRP A 797 0.53 -33.48 1.60
N TYR A 798 1.87 -33.47 1.68
CA TYR A 798 2.70 -34.37 0.88
C TYR A 798 2.79 -35.79 1.46
N ASN A 799 2.72 -35.96 2.79
CA ASN A 799 2.65 -37.29 3.41
C ASN A 799 1.22 -37.86 3.46
N ARG A 800 0.19 -37.05 3.09
CA ARG A 800 -1.23 -37.42 3.06
C ARG A 800 -1.72 -37.92 4.44
N LEU A 801 -1.33 -37.20 5.49
CA LEU A 801 -1.55 -37.62 6.87
C LEU A 801 -3.04 -37.53 7.26
N ARG A 802 -3.48 -38.47 8.09
CA ARG A 802 -4.79 -38.44 8.74
C ARG A 802 -4.63 -37.74 10.09
N LEU A 803 -5.29 -36.60 10.22
CA LEU A 803 -5.18 -35.72 11.39
C LEU A 803 -6.52 -35.68 12.14
N PRO A 804 -6.53 -35.48 13.47
CA PRO A 804 -7.76 -35.31 14.22
C PRO A 804 -8.45 -34.00 13.86
N GLU A 805 -9.76 -33.94 14.10
CA GLU A 805 -10.56 -32.73 13.98
C GLU A 805 -10.29 -31.77 15.15
N VAL A 806 -10.54 -30.47 14.98
CA VAL A 806 -10.54 -29.47 16.05
C VAL A 806 -11.98 -29.06 16.36
N ASP A 807 -12.38 -29.18 17.62
CA ASP A 807 -13.68 -28.72 18.10
C ASP A 807 -13.70 -27.19 18.22
N LEU A 808 -14.27 -26.53 17.21
CA LEU A 808 -14.44 -25.08 17.18
C LEU A 808 -15.33 -24.53 18.30
N SER A 809 -16.22 -25.35 18.89
CA SER A 809 -17.10 -24.90 19.98
C SER A 809 -16.34 -24.76 21.31
N SER A 810 -15.27 -25.52 21.50
CA SER A 810 -14.43 -25.51 22.71
C SER A 810 -13.69 -24.20 22.95
N PHE A 811 -13.61 -23.28 21.98
CA PHE A 811 -12.83 -22.04 22.09
C PHE A 811 -13.51 -20.91 22.86
N ASP A 812 -14.80 -21.01 23.18
CA ASP A 812 -15.64 -19.92 23.72
C ASP A 812 -15.80 -18.71 22.77
N ASP A 813 -15.76 -18.95 21.45
CA ASP A 813 -15.78 -17.90 20.41
C ASP A 813 -17.01 -18.03 19.49
N GLU A 814 -17.89 -17.02 19.51
CA GLU A 814 -19.12 -17.00 18.71
C GLU A 814 -18.86 -17.04 17.18
N TYR A 815 -17.74 -16.50 16.71
CA TYR A 815 -17.40 -16.49 15.28
C TYR A 815 -16.97 -17.88 14.80
N LEU A 816 -16.21 -18.61 15.64
CA LEU A 816 -15.81 -20.00 15.37
C LEU A 816 -17.00 -20.96 15.50
N ALA A 817 -17.78 -20.85 16.58
CA ALA A 817 -18.93 -21.71 16.83
C ALA A 817 -20.04 -21.59 15.76
N SER A 818 -20.21 -20.41 15.15
CA SER A 818 -21.18 -20.18 14.07
C SER A 818 -20.68 -20.56 12.66
N ALA A 819 -19.38 -20.86 12.49
CA ALA A 819 -18.80 -21.13 11.17
C ALA A 819 -19.44 -22.32 10.43
N PRO A 820 -19.70 -23.49 11.05
CA PRO A 820 -20.35 -24.61 10.36
C PRO A 820 -21.77 -24.28 9.88
N GLU A 821 -22.51 -23.46 10.63
CA GLU A 821 -23.86 -23.03 10.25
C GLU A 821 -23.84 -22.02 9.10
N TYR A 822 -22.87 -21.09 9.09
CA TYR A 822 -22.66 -20.17 7.97
C TYR A 822 -22.34 -20.93 6.67
N TYR A 823 -21.46 -21.93 6.72
CA TYR A 823 -21.14 -22.76 5.56
C TYR A 823 -22.32 -23.65 5.15
N GLY A 824 -23.08 -24.21 6.10
CA GLY A 824 -24.30 -24.98 5.83
C GLY A 824 -25.35 -24.18 5.06
N ARG A 825 -25.56 -22.91 5.42
CA ARG A 825 -26.43 -21.97 4.67
C ARG A 825 -25.97 -21.72 3.23
N HIS A 826 -24.71 -21.98 2.90
CA HIS A 826 -24.12 -21.85 1.56
C HIS A 826 -24.00 -23.20 0.82
N GLU A 827 -24.70 -24.24 1.30
CA GLU A 827 -24.68 -25.60 0.73
C GLU A 827 -23.28 -26.21 0.74
N ARG A 828 -22.57 -25.98 1.85
CA ARG A 828 -21.23 -26.49 2.13
C ARG A 828 -21.14 -27.16 3.49
N GLU A 829 -20.31 -28.19 3.57
CA GLU A 829 -19.75 -28.69 4.83
C GLU A 829 -18.44 -27.96 5.12
N MET A 830 -18.06 -27.85 6.39
CA MET A 830 -16.71 -27.49 6.80
C MET A 830 -16.30 -28.23 8.08
N TRP A 831 -15.00 -28.37 8.27
CA TRP A 831 -14.34 -28.89 9.48
C TRP A 831 -12.93 -28.28 9.58
N VAL A 832 -12.22 -28.56 10.67
CA VAL A 832 -10.85 -28.08 10.89
C VAL A 832 -9.97 -29.24 11.33
N LEU A 833 -8.78 -29.38 10.74
CA LEU A 833 -7.79 -30.40 11.12
C LEU A 833 -6.67 -29.79 11.96
N ASP A 834 -6.21 -30.53 12.97
CA ASP A 834 -5.00 -30.21 13.73
C ASP A 834 -3.75 -30.70 12.99
N ALA A 835 -3.00 -29.77 12.40
CA ALA A 835 -1.73 -30.01 11.71
C ALA A 835 -0.51 -29.61 12.55
N THR A 836 -0.67 -29.37 13.86
CA THR A 836 0.41 -29.03 14.79
C THR A 836 1.57 -30.02 14.67
N CYS A 837 2.71 -29.54 14.18
CA CYS A 837 3.91 -30.35 13.98
C CYS A 837 4.86 -30.28 15.19
N ASP A 838 6.05 -30.90 15.07
CA ASP A 838 7.05 -31.06 16.13
C ASP A 838 7.41 -29.76 16.88
N PHE A 839 7.25 -28.58 16.26
CA PHE A 839 7.40 -27.27 16.91
C PHE A 839 6.47 -27.06 18.13
N GLY A 840 5.33 -27.76 18.22
CA GLY A 840 4.37 -27.64 19.32
C GLY A 840 3.51 -26.37 19.29
N ILE A 841 3.59 -25.59 18.21
CA ILE A 841 2.80 -24.37 17.98
C ILE A 841 1.52 -24.77 17.24
N PRO A 842 0.31 -24.40 17.72
CA PRO A 842 -0.94 -24.67 17.03
C PRO A 842 -0.92 -24.26 15.55
N VAL A 843 -1.11 -25.23 14.66
CA VAL A 843 -1.34 -25.01 13.22
C VAL A 843 -2.60 -25.75 12.79
N PHE A 844 -3.62 -25.01 12.37
CA PHE A 844 -4.89 -25.60 11.96
C PHE A 844 -5.14 -25.39 10.46
N VAL A 845 -5.78 -26.37 9.83
CA VAL A 845 -6.25 -26.29 8.44
C VAL A 845 -7.77 -26.42 8.42
N ALA A 846 -8.45 -25.32 8.17
CA ALA A 846 -9.89 -25.32 7.92
C ALA A 846 -10.15 -25.79 6.49
N ILE A 847 -11.14 -26.66 6.30
CA ILE A 847 -11.45 -27.30 5.01
C ILE A 847 -12.95 -27.18 4.76
N SER A 848 -13.35 -26.92 3.51
CA SER A 848 -14.76 -26.92 3.12
C SER A 848 -15.00 -27.50 1.73
N ARG A 849 -16.12 -28.22 1.59
CA ARG A 849 -16.62 -28.73 0.31
C ARG A 849 -18.10 -28.39 0.10
N ARG A 850 -18.52 -28.31 -1.15
CA ARG A 850 -19.92 -28.21 -1.57
C ARG A 850 -20.61 -29.57 -1.47
N ILE A 851 -21.89 -29.55 -1.08
CA ILE A 851 -22.78 -30.72 -1.08
C ILE A 851 -23.88 -30.59 -2.14
N GLY A 852 -24.38 -31.73 -2.63
CA GLY A 852 -25.53 -31.78 -3.55
C GLY A 852 -25.28 -31.42 -5.02
N GLU A 853 -24.03 -31.14 -5.42
CA GLU A 853 -23.64 -30.94 -6.83
C GLU A 853 -22.58 -31.95 -7.30
N ARG A 854 -22.26 -31.95 -8.60
CA ARG A 854 -21.30 -32.89 -9.20
C ARG A 854 -19.85 -32.60 -8.78
N SER A 855 -19.50 -31.34 -8.55
CA SER A 855 -18.20 -30.87 -8.06
C SER A 855 -18.27 -30.58 -6.56
N GLU A 856 -17.23 -30.98 -5.83
CA GLU A 856 -17.10 -30.69 -4.40
C GLU A 856 -16.48 -29.31 -4.13
N ASP A 857 -15.92 -28.61 -5.15
CA ASP A 857 -15.29 -27.28 -5.04
C ASP A 857 -14.44 -27.14 -3.76
N ILE A 858 -13.52 -28.09 -3.54
CA ILE A 858 -12.84 -28.23 -2.24
C ILE A 858 -11.90 -27.06 -1.99
N LEU A 859 -12.13 -26.37 -0.88
CA LEU A 859 -11.32 -25.26 -0.37
C LEU A 859 -10.60 -25.67 0.92
N TYR A 860 -9.48 -25.00 1.17
CA TYR A 860 -8.77 -25.06 2.45
C TYR A 860 -8.15 -23.69 2.76
N GLY A 861 -7.96 -23.40 4.05
CA GLY A 861 -7.25 -22.23 4.55
C GLY A 861 -6.53 -22.55 5.86
N ALA A 862 -5.33 -22.04 6.05
CA ALA A 862 -4.46 -22.36 7.17
C ALA A 862 -4.37 -21.23 8.21
N GLY A 863 -3.94 -21.59 9.42
CA GLY A 863 -3.73 -20.63 10.50
C GLY A 863 -2.81 -21.15 11.58
N ALA A 864 -1.70 -20.45 11.83
CA ALA A 864 -0.80 -20.70 12.95
C ALA A 864 -0.72 -19.54 13.95
N HIS A 865 -0.69 -19.85 15.25
CA HIS A 865 -0.41 -18.88 16.33
C HIS A 865 -0.05 -19.60 17.64
N MET A 866 0.65 -18.91 18.56
CA MET A 866 0.90 -19.38 19.95
C MET A 866 -0.36 -19.46 20.84
N ASP A 867 -1.53 -19.27 20.24
CA ASP A 867 -2.85 -19.19 20.86
C ASP A 867 -3.81 -19.93 19.91
N PRO A 868 -4.42 -21.05 20.32
CA PRO A 868 -5.16 -21.92 19.42
C PRO A 868 -6.47 -21.28 18.95
N GLN A 869 -7.10 -20.39 19.74
CA GLN A 869 -8.27 -19.65 19.31
C GLN A 869 -7.91 -18.72 18.14
N ILE A 870 -6.75 -18.05 18.22
CA ILE A 870 -6.25 -17.20 17.14
C ILE A 870 -5.80 -18.03 15.92
N ALA A 871 -5.23 -19.22 16.11
CA ALA A 871 -4.91 -20.14 15.02
C ALA A 871 -6.18 -20.58 14.27
N ALA A 872 -7.25 -20.95 14.99
CA ALA A 872 -8.55 -21.31 14.43
C ALA A 872 -9.20 -20.13 13.69
N LEU A 873 -9.17 -18.93 14.29
CA LEU A 873 -9.67 -17.71 13.66
C LEU A 873 -8.92 -17.40 12.35
N ARG A 874 -7.59 -17.55 12.32
CA ARG A 874 -6.79 -17.39 11.08
C ARG A 874 -7.22 -18.39 10.00
N ALA A 875 -7.34 -19.67 10.34
CA ALA A 875 -7.70 -20.74 9.40
C ALA A 875 -9.09 -20.53 8.79
N VAL A 876 -10.11 -20.25 9.63
CA VAL A 876 -11.47 -19.96 9.16
C VAL A 876 -11.51 -18.68 8.32
N CYS A 877 -10.81 -17.61 8.74
CA CYS A 877 -10.76 -16.37 7.97
C CYS A 877 -9.98 -16.52 6.64
N GLU A 878 -9.02 -17.43 6.52
CA GLU A 878 -8.37 -17.76 5.25
C GLU A 878 -9.30 -18.57 4.33
N LEU A 879 -9.99 -19.58 4.86
CA LEU A 879 -11.01 -20.34 4.11
C LEU A 879 -12.13 -19.43 3.58
N ASN A 880 -12.51 -18.41 4.35
CA ASN A 880 -13.45 -17.36 3.96
C ASN A 880 -12.95 -16.49 2.79
N GLN A 881 -11.64 -16.24 2.71
CA GLN A 881 -11.04 -15.53 1.59
C GLN A 881 -11.10 -16.37 0.30
N CYS A 882 -10.82 -17.67 0.41
CA CYS A 882 -10.93 -18.64 -0.69
C CYS A 882 -12.38 -18.81 -1.18
N LEU A 883 -13.38 -18.62 -0.32
CA LEU A 883 -14.81 -18.73 -0.67
C LEU A 883 -15.24 -17.74 -1.78
N GLN A 884 -14.52 -16.62 -1.94
CA GLN A 884 -14.75 -15.66 -3.03
C GLN A 884 -14.37 -16.22 -4.42
N TRP A 885 -13.55 -17.27 -4.51
CA TRP A 885 -13.09 -17.84 -5.77
C TRP A 885 -14.08 -18.82 -6.41
N VAL A 886 -14.94 -19.43 -5.60
CA VAL A 886 -15.94 -20.41 -6.02
C VAL A 886 -17.32 -19.88 -5.64
N GLN A 887 -18.06 -19.38 -6.63
CA GLN A 887 -19.31 -18.67 -6.39
C GLN A 887 -20.45 -19.64 -6.00
N GLY A 888 -21.70 -19.18 -6.05
CA GLY A 888 -22.86 -20.00 -5.71
C GLY A 888 -22.96 -21.30 -6.54
N PRO A 889 -23.85 -22.24 -6.15
CA PRO A 889 -24.04 -23.51 -6.85
C PRO A 889 -24.16 -23.35 -8.37
N ALA A 890 -23.56 -24.25 -9.15
CA ALA A 890 -23.60 -24.21 -10.61
C ALA A 890 -25.04 -24.26 -11.16
N ARG A 891 -25.94 -24.99 -10.47
CA ARG A 891 -27.39 -25.01 -10.73
C ARG A 891 -28.11 -23.67 -10.51
N ARG A 892 -27.46 -22.69 -9.87
CA ARG A 892 -27.91 -21.28 -9.73
C ARG A 892 -27.15 -20.33 -10.66
N GLY A 893 -26.33 -20.83 -11.58
CA GLY A 893 -25.56 -20.03 -12.53
C GLY A 893 -24.25 -19.47 -11.98
N GLY A 894 -23.78 -19.95 -10.82
CA GLY A 894 -22.43 -19.63 -10.32
C GLY A 894 -21.33 -20.46 -11.00
N GLY A 895 -20.08 -20.11 -10.71
CA GLY A 895 -18.89 -20.78 -11.23
C GLY A 895 -17.62 -20.26 -10.56
N HIS A 896 -16.46 -20.50 -11.18
CA HIS A 896 -15.17 -20.10 -10.63
C HIS A 896 -14.76 -18.70 -11.11
N ALA A 897 -14.45 -17.81 -10.16
CA ALA A 897 -13.96 -16.46 -10.44
C ALA A 897 -12.48 -16.43 -10.85
N VAL A 898 -11.73 -17.50 -10.56
CA VAL A 898 -10.30 -17.63 -10.88
C VAL A 898 -10.11 -18.44 -12.17
N ASP A 899 -9.69 -17.76 -13.22
CA ASP A 899 -9.29 -18.33 -14.51
C ASP A 899 -7.82 -18.80 -14.48
N ASP A 900 -7.52 -19.74 -13.59
CA ASP A 900 -6.35 -20.61 -13.63
C ASP A 900 -6.77 -22.03 -14.04
N ALA A 901 -5.90 -22.77 -14.76
CA ALA A 901 -6.25 -24.08 -15.28
C ALA A 901 -6.21 -25.20 -14.22
N MET A 902 -5.30 -25.11 -13.26
CA MET A 902 -5.09 -26.11 -12.22
C MET A 902 -6.07 -25.93 -11.05
N SER A 903 -6.33 -24.69 -10.62
CA SER A 903 -7.34 -24.41 -9.59
C SER A 903 -8.73 -24.87 -10.04
N ARG A 904 -9.11 -24.57 -11.30
CA ARG A 904 -10.36 -25.09 -11.90
C ARG A 904 -10.38 -26.61 -11.98
N TRP A 905 -9.30 -27.25 -12.45
CA TRP A 905 -9.22 -28.70 -12.47
C TRP A 905 -9.45 -29.30 -11.08
N TRP A 906 -8.85 -28.73 -10.04
CA TRP A 906 -9.04 -29.17 -8.65
C TRP A 906 -10.48 -29.01 -8.18
N TRP A 907 -11.11 -27.84 -8.36
CA TRP A 907 -12.49 -27.62 -7.92
C TRP A 907 -13.49 -28.48 -8.71
N GLU A 908 -13.28 -28.64 -10.02
CA GLU A 908 -14.10 -29.50 -10.89
C GLU A 908 -13.95 -30.99 -10.58
N ASN A 909 -12.74 -31.49 -10.27
CA ASN A 909 -12.42 -32.93 -10.28
C ASN A 909 -11.96 -33.51 -8.94
N GLY A 910 -11.46 -32.70 -8.00
CA GLY A 910 -11.09 -33.15 -6.65
C GLY A 910 -12.31 -33.60 -5.84
N ARG A 911 -12.23 -34.78 -5.21
CA ARG A 911 -13.30 -35.38 -4.38
C ARG A 911 -12.76 -35.85 -3.04
N LEU A 912 -13.56 -35.73 -1.98
CA LEU A 912 -13.16 -36.19 -0.65
C LEU A 912 -12.99 -37.72 -0.59
N ALA A 913 -13.69 -38.44 -1.46
CA ALA A 913 -13.61 -39.90 -1.59
C ALA A 913 -12.22 -40.39 -2.06
N ASP A 914 -11.52 -39.57 -2.86
CA ASP A 914 -10.19 -39.85 -3.41
C ASP A 914 -9.10 -39.20 -2.54
N HIS A 915 -9.31 -37.95 -2.13
CA HIS A 915 -8.40 -37.18 -1.28
C HIS A 915 -8.75 -37.33 0.21
N ARG A 916 -8.87 -38.58 0.67
CA ARG A 916 -9.43 -38.88 2.01
C ARG A 916 -8.65 -38.27 3.18
N TRP A 917 -7.39 -37.88 2.99
CA TRP A 917 -6.57 -37.20 4.01
C TRP A 917 -7.02 -35.75 4.30
N LEU A 918 -7.94 -35.22 3.49
CA LEU A 918 -8.64 -33.98 3.78
C LEU A 918 -9.78 -34.17 4.79
N ALA A 919 -10.28 -35.39 5.00
CA ALA A 919 -11.27 -35.69 6.03
C ALA A 919 -10.59 -36.05 7.37
N PRO A 920 -11.22 -35.76 8.52
CA PRO A 920 -10.73 -36.15 9.84
C PRO A 920 -10.34 -37.63 9.94
N ALA A 921 -9.41 -37.92 10.84
CA ALA A 921 -9.00 -39.28 11.17
C ALA A 921 -10.18 -40.05 11.79
N PRO A 922 -10.61 -41.20 11.21
CA PRO A 922 -11.74 -41.94 11.74
C PRO A 922 -11.38 -42.57 13.10
N GLY A 923 -12.20 -42.31 14.12
CA GLY A 923 -12.03 -42.86 15.47
C GLY A 923 -11.09 -42.07 16.38
N THR A 924 -10.61 -40.89 15.98
CA THR A 924 -9.93 -39.95 16.90
C THR A 924 -10.94 -39.04 17.57
N THR A 925 -10.75 -38.75 18.86
CA THR A 925 -11.44 -37.64 19.54
C THR A 925 -11.02 -36.30 18.94
N PRO A 926 -11.94 -35.36 18.69
CA PRO A 926 -11.59 -33.98 18.32
C PRO A 926 -10.74 -33.30 19.42
N ARG A 927 -9.81 -32.44 19.01
CA ARG A 927 -8.98 -31.62 19.89
C ARG A 927 -9.72 -30.35 20.29
N GLY A 928 -9.73 -30.02 21.57
CA GLY A 928 -10.32 -28.80 22.09
C GLY A 928 -9.29 -27.80 22.61
N LYS A 929 -9.76 -26.64 23.05
CA LYS A 929 -8.96 -25.58 23.72
C LYS A 929 -8.03 -26.11 24.81
N GLU A 930 -8.44 -27.12 25.57
CA GLU A 930 -7.69 -27.71 26.69
C GLU A 930 -6.53 -28.63 26.26
N ASP A 931 -6.46 -29.06 24.98
CA ASP A 931 -5.35 -29.89 24.47
C ASP A 931 -4.05 -29.08 24.24
N TYR A 932 -4.12 -27.75 24.25
CA TYR A 932 -3.04 -26.86 23.83
C TYR A 932 -2.50 -25.99 24.98
N LEU A 933 -1.18 -25.84 25.04
CA LEU A 933 -0.53 -24.89 25.95
C LEU A 933 -0.57 -23.48 25.35
N VAL A 934 -1.22 -22.53 26.03
CA VAL A 934 -1.22 -21.12 25.66
C VAL A 934 -0.02 -20.42 26.30
N LEU A 935 0.74 -19.65 25.51
CA LEU A 935 1.88 -18.88 26.01
C LEU A 935 1.41 -17.54 26.59
N ASP A 936 1.28 -17.44 27.92
CA ASP A 936 0.85 -16.22 28.62
C ASP A 936 2.01 -15.21 28.79
N THR A 937 2.40 -14.61 27.67
CA THR A 937 3.39 -13.52 27.57
C THR A 937 2.67 -12.20 27.25
N MET A 938 3.20 -11.08 27.75
CA MET A 938 2.61 -9.74 27.53
C MET A 938 3.36 -8.87 26.49
N ASP A 939 4.48 -9.37 25.97
CA ASP A 939 5.40 -8.64 25.08
C ASP A 939 5.80 -9.51 23.88
N THR A 940 5.67 -8.98 22.66
CA THR A 940 6.00 -9.70 21.41
C THR A 940 7.49 -10.05 21.31
N ARG A 941 8.38 -9.32 22.02
CA ARG A 941 9.80 -9.70 22.14
C ARG A 941 9.95 -11.12 22.69
N ASP A 942 9.22 -11.40 23.76
CA ASP A 942 9.37 -12.64 24.52
C ASP A 942 8.81 -13.84 23.72
N ASP A 943 7.82 -13.59 22.87
CA ASP A 943 7.37 -14.55 21.85
C ASP A 943 8.48 -14.86 20.83
N VAL A 944 9.15 -13.83 20.29
CA VAL A 944 10.25 -14.01 19.32
C VAL A 944 11.45 -14.71 19.95
N ASP A 945 11.82 -14.38 21.19
CA ASP A 945 12.87 -15.08 21.94
C ASP A 945 12.49 -16.55 22.24
N HIS A 946 11.20 -16.85 22.50
CA HIS A 946 10.69 -18.22 22.63
C HIS A 946 10.72 -18.98 21.29
N CYS A 947 10.31 -18.33 20.20
CA CYS A 947 10.35 -18.91 18.85
C CYS A 947 11.80 -19.21 18.41
N ARG A 948 12.76 -18.34 18.74
CA ARG A 948 14.19 -18.62 18.56
C ARG A 948 14.61 -19.86 19.34
N ALA A 949 14.26 -19.98 20.61
CA ALA A 949 14.59 -21.15 21.42
C ALA A 949 14.01 -22.46 20.84
N LEU A 950 12.81 -22.42 20.23
CA LEU A 950 12.24 -23.57 19.52
C LEU A 950 13.00 -23.92 18.24
N VAL A 951 13.47 -22.93 17.48
CA VAL A 951 14.29 -23.14 16.27
C VAL A 951 15.66 -23.74 16.64
N GLU A 952 16.31 -23.19 17.67
CA GLU A 952 17.60 -23.67 18.19
C GLU A 952 17.52 -25.09 18.76
N ALA A 953 16.45 -25.42 19.49
CA ALA A 953 16.21 -26.77 20.02
C ALA A 953 16.05 -27.85 18.93
N ARG A 954 15.89 -27.46 17.66
CA ARG A 954 15.81 -28.35 16.49
C ARG A 954 17.08 -28.31 15.62
N GLY A 955 18.13 -27.63 16.06
CA GLY A 955 19.38 -27.48 15.32
C GLY A 955 19.28 -26.60 14.07
N LEU A 956 18.27 -25.72 14.01
CA LEU A 956 18.00 -24.82 12.90
C LEU A 956 18.49 -23.39 13.25
N GLU A 957 18.63 -22.52 12.24
CA GLU A 957 19.07 -21.13 12.42
C GLU A 957 17.92 -20.14 12.19
N PHE A 958 17.69 -19.21 13.13
CA PHE A 958 16.67 -18.16 12.97
C PHE A 958 17.26 -16.90 12.33
N LEU A 959 16.87 -16.60 11.08
CA LEU A 959 17.35 -15.45 10.32
C LEU A 959 16.24 -14.41 10.09
N VAL A 960 16.60 -13.13 10.07
CA VAL A 960 15.70 -12.01 9.77
C VAL A 960 16.37 -11.03 8.80
N LEU A 961 15.66 -10.68 7.74
CA LEU A 961 15.96 -9.54 6.88
C LEU A 961 14.95 -8.43 7.15
N ASP A 962 15.42 -7.24 7.51
CA ASP A 962 14.60 -6.04 7.57
C ASP A 962 14.41 -5.47 6.16
N GLN A 963 13.15 -5.36 5.72
CA GLN A 963 12.75 -4.82 4.41
C GLN A 963 12.03 -3.46 4.55
N THR A 964 12.01 -2.88 5.76
CA THR A 964 11.33 -1.62 6.10
C THR A 964 11.83 -0.46 5.22
N ARG A 965 10.93 0.10 4.41
CA ARG A 965 11.26 1.25 3.54
C ARG A 965 11.10 2.58 4.28
N PRO A 966 12.12 3.47 4.31
CA PRO A 966 12.06 4.75 5.04
C PRO A 966 10.92 5.69 4.63
N ASP A 967 10.42 5.57 3.39
CA ASP A 967 9.30 6.34 2.83
C ASP A 967 7.92 5.69 3.05
N ILE A 968 7.86 4.64 3.86
CA ILE A 968 6.67 3.86 4.23
C ILE A 968 6.51 3.83 5.76
N GLY A 969 7.60 3.57 6.50
CA GLY A 969 7.61 3.59 7.97
C GLY A 969 6.72 2.54 8.64
N MET A 970 6.25 1.54 7.90
CA MET A 970 5.67 0.30 8.42
C MET A 970 6.80 -0.75 8.48
N PRO A 971 7.10 -1.33 9.66
CA PRO A 971 7.99 -2.48 9.75
C PRO A 971 7.55 -3.61 8.83
N VAL A 972 8.46 -4.04 7.94
CA VAL A 972 8.30 -5.23 7.10
C VAL A 972 9.57 -6.04 7.19
N VAL A 973 9.44 -7.35 7.39
CA VAL A 973 10.58 -8.28 7.43
C VAL A 973 10.35 -9.47 6.53
N ARG A 974 11.44 -10.18 6.24
CA ARG A 974 11.43 -11.56 5.79
C ARG A 974 12.15 -12.42 6.83
N VAL A 975 11.43 -13.33 7.47
CA VAL A 975 11.99 -14.37 8.34
C VAL A 975 12.41 -15.57 7.49
N ILE A 976 13.54 -16.19 7.81
CA ILE A 976 14.06 -17.36 7.11
C ILE A 976 14.58 -18.35 8.15
N VAL A 977 14.17 -19.62 8.05
CA VAL A 977 14.73 -20.72 8.84
C VAL A 977 15.12 -21.82 7.86
N PRO A 978 16.42 -21.99 7.53
CA PRO A 978 16.89 -23.04 6.63
C PRO A 978 16.40 -24.42 7.09
N GLY A 979 16.01 -25.28 6.15
CA GLY A 979 15.40 -26.59 6.44
C GLY A 979 13.89 -26.63 6.71
N MET A 980 13.25 -25.51 7.11
CA MET A 980 11.77 -25.44 7.21
C MET A 980 11.11 -25.43 5.83
N ARG A 981 9.95 -26.09 5.72
CA ARG A 981 9.32 -26.42 4.43
C ARG A 981 8.38 -25.36 3.90
N HIS A 982 8.27 -25.34 2.58
CA HIS A 982 7.15 -24.71 1.90
C HIS A 982 6.13 -25.76 1.49
N PHE A 983 4.85 -25.37 1.41
CA PHE A 983 3.80 -26.17 0.79
C PHE A 983 3.94 -26.38 -0.73
N TRP A 984 4.90 -25.76 -1.41
CA TRP A 984 5.17 -26.01 -2.84
C TRP A 984 6.01 -27.27 -3.03
N GLU A 985 6.13 -27.75 -4.27
CA GLU A 985 6.88 -28.97 -4.62
C GLU A 985 8.39 -28.77 -4.41
N ARG A 986 8.87 -28.88 -3.17
CA ARG A 986 10.26 -28.71 -2.70
C ARG A 986 10.67 -29.91 -1.84
N PHE A 987 11.23 -30.93 -2.47
CA PHE A 987 11.32 -32.29 -1.92
C PHE A 987 12.73 -32.72 -1.48
N ALA A 988 13.62 -31.80 -1.10
CA ALA A 988 14.92 -32.17 -0.52
C ALA A 988 14.75 -33.03 0.77
N PRO A 989 15.67 -33.95 1.08
CA PRO A 989 15.69 -34.71 2.34
C PRO A 989 15.63 -33.82 3.61
N GLY A 990 15.29 -34.39 4.76
CA GLY A 990 15.09 -33.66 6.01
C GLY A 990 13.62 -33.63 6.46
N ARG A 991 13.24 -32.58 7.24
CA ARG A 991 11.91 -32.38 7.90
C ARG A 991 10.68 -32.95 7.19
N LEU A 992 10.53 -32.76 5.87
CA LEU A 992 9.36 -33.24 5.10
C LEU A 992 9.14 -34.77 5.22
N PHE A 993 10.21 -35.53 5.38
CA PHE A 993 10.22 -36.98 5.51
C PHE A 993 10.40 -37.43 6.97
N ASP A 994 11.20 -36.68 7.75
CA ASP A 994 11.62 -37.08 9.10
C ASP A 994 10.59 -36.76 10.18
N VAL A 995 9.93 -35.59 10.12
CA VAL A 995 8.96 -35.14 11.13
C VAL A 995 7.75 -36.08 11.26
N PRO A 996 7.15 -36.60 10.18
CA PRO A 996 6.13 -37.65 10.28
C PRO A 996 6.56 -38.87 11.09
N VAL A 997 7.85 -39.22 11.08
CA VAL A 997 8.39 -40.40 11.76
C VAL A 997 8.75 -40.08 13.21
N SER A 998 9.41 -38.96 13.48
CA SER A 998 9.76 -38.54 14.85
C SER A 998 8.52 -38.23 15.71
N MET A 999 7.41 -37.83 15.09
CA MET A 999 6.11 -37.65 15.74
C MET A 999 5.25 -38.92 15.84
N GLY A 1000 5.70 -40.06 15.28
CA GLY A 1000 4.93 -41.31 15.25
C GLY A 1000 3.70 -41.29 14.34
N LEU A 1001 3.57 -40.29 13.46
CA LEU A 1001 2.49 -40.19 12.45
C LEU A 1001 2.73 -41.17 11.28
N ARG A 1002 3.94 -41.71 11.16
CA ARG A 1002 4.35 -42.80 10.25
C ARG A 1002 5.41 -43.67 10.92
N GLU A 1003 5.39 -44.97 10.66
CA GLU A 1003 6.46 -45.90 11.09
C GLU A 1003 7.78 -45.66 10.33
N HIS A 1004 7.68 -45.31 9.04
CA HIS A 1004 8.79 -45.13 8.11
C HIS A 1004 8.57 -43.90 7.21
N PRO A 1005 9.66 -43.23 6.78
CA PRO A 1005 9.58 -42.10 5.85
C PRO A 1005 9.10 -42.57 4.47
N LEU A 1006 8.46 -41.67 3.73
CA LEU A 1006 8.11 -41.90 2.31
C LEU A 1006 9.34 -41.70 1.41
N SER A 1007 9.33 -42.31 0.23
CA SER A 1007 10.23 -41.91 -0.86
C SER A 1007 9.65 -40.71 -1.64
N GLU A 1008 10.50 -40.00 -2.41
CA GLU A 1008 10.09 -38.81 -3.20
C GLU A 1008 9.04 -39.12 -4.28
N ASP A 1009 8.90 -40.39 -4.68
CA ASP A 1009 7.86 -40.91 -5.60
C ASP A 1009 6.56 -41.35 -4.89
N GLN A 1010 6.57 -41.46 -3.56
CA GLN A 1010 5.39 -41.80 -2.75
C GLN A 1010 4.68 -40.56 -2.15
N LEU A 1011 5.30 -39.38 -2.24
CA LEU A 1011 4.68 -38.11 -1.85
C LEU A 1011 3.40 -37.84 -2.67
N ASN A 1012 2.54 -36.97 -2.17
CA ASN A 1012 1.32 -36.54 -2.88
C ASN A 1012 1.67 -35.89 -4.23
N PRO A 1013 1.24 -36.46 -5.37
CA PRO A 1013 1.51 -35.91 -6.70
C PRO A 1013 0.55 -34.76 -7.08
N VAL A 1014 -0.40 -34.41 -6.21
CA VAL A 1014 -1.25 -33.23 -6.38
C VAL A 1014 -0.55 -32.03 -5.75
N PRO A 1015 -0.19 -30.98 -6.51
CA PRO A 1015 0.35 -29.75 -5.95
C PRO A 1015 -0.71 -28.99 -5.14
N VAL A 1016 -0.27 -28.16 -4.21
CA VAL A 1016 -1.15 -27.27 -3.43
C VAL A 1016 -1.72 -26.17 -4.34
N ILE A 1017 -3.01 -25.88 -4.15
CA ILE A 1017 -3.78 -24.87 -4.88
C ILE A 1017 -3.89 -23.62 -4.01
N ALA A 1018 -3.33 -22.49 -4.46
CA ALA A 1018 -3.30 -21.21 -3.76
C ALA A 1018 -3.31 -20.04 -4.77
#